data_AF-A0AAN9FIN0-F1
#
_entry.id   AF-A0AAN9FIN0-F1
#
_cell.length_a   1.000
_cell.length_b   1.000
_cell.length_c   1.000
_cell.angle_alpha   90.00
_cell.angle_beta   90.00
_cell.angle_gamma   90.00
#
_symmetry.space_group_name_H-M   'P 1'
#
loop_
_entity.id
_entity.type
_entity.pdbx_description
1 polymer ?
#
loop_
_entity_poly.entity_id
_entity_poly.type
_entity_poly.pdbx_seq_one_letter_code
_entity_poly.pdbx_strand_id
1 'polypeptide(L)'
;MEALDFARDSWEEDEEPGLGHLHRSTSLQTLFTPLALTQPFLQLPLFLLRERERESMGKVMESENQEFPAEMASDDFSDTQLIYHVRAALASVTHEDGDRENYDELVGYLHPKKIHNPDEIALLVTTLKALSGAASYIDSAHHEALLFAVSRMSLWNYGTDVMDALLELIISLASSNGKYIDWCLEMLVKNFVPPYFDILKHENGLVKKNKVLSRVHAALKDIADLVPLAPLRLSPIVVQRMPSVFSKEPEIVVYVENMLKLESGAIGEIVSSTMLPALVDRLIELDVEIGSDGLLQEDAKGMFEMELEDDAEDNDEKYDSMTPSELLFRKSLQGNLVVEKLDSLMVLTFLHLESCQNSGRLAEVFNVLLGSFKRTVLNAYKSKFTQFVMFYACALDPEECGLKFATVLLEMFVSDVNPSSTRMSAVAYLASYLSRAKFLSAALVSNILQRLVGWCFDYCKSHDYDMNPRAHQVFYSGCQAMMYILCFRLRSLMDIPRLKLQLNKNMPIESILKHKLSPLKVCLPTIVEEFLKQAKAAQLFMTSESFIFNDLLESDLSRAFGGNDRLDMFFPFDPCLLKKSESYLKPHFVRWSKVKTTYDDDNDEFSDSGSDVSDDDFDDRNADDMMDDDLVVSVEGLDFNRMSITPKFTGMPAIIRPSTNPKSL
;
A
#
# COMPACT_ATOMS: atom_id res chain seq x y z
N MET A 1 25.31 -29.65 -35.81
CA MET A 1 26.57 -30.39 -35.65
C MET A 1 26.85 -30.39 -34.15
N GLU A 2 26.75 -31.48 -33.39
CA GLU A 2 26.34 -32.89 -33.59
C GLU A 2 25.65 -33.30 -32.25
N ALA A 3 24.67 -34.21 -32.10
CA ALA A 3 24.51 -35.60 -32.56
C ALA A 3 25.60 -36.55 -32.00
N LEU A 4 25.34 -37.69 -31.33
CA LEU A 4 24.10 -38.40 -30.95
C LEU A 4 24.36 -39.32 -29.71
N ASP A 5 23.27 -39.75 -29.06
CA ASP A 5 23.02 -40.98 -28.26
C ASP A 5 24.13 -41.73 -27.47
N PHE A 6 23.81 -42.06 -26.20
CA PHE A 6 23.57 -43.48 -25.83
C PHE A 6 22.65 -43.62 -24.59
N ALA A 7 21.92 -44.73 -24.49
CA ALA A 7 21.02 -45.11 -23.39
C ALA A 7 20.90 -46.65 -23.29
N ARG A 8 20.08 -47.17 -22.35
CA ARG A 8 19.96 -48.60 -21.91
C ARG A 8 21.05 -49.05 -20.92
N ASP A 9 20.83 -49.91 -19.92
CA ASP A 9 19.64 -50.52 -19.28
C ASP A 9 20.01 -50.68 -17.77
N SER A 10 19.13 -50.85 -16.77
CA SER A 10 18.20 -51.98 -16.63
C SER A 10 17.20 -51.74 -15.48
N TRP A 11 16.00 -52.30 -15.60
CA TRP A 11 15.08 -52.58 -14.49
C TRP A 11 14.68 -54.06 -14.64
N GLU A 12 14.57 -54.80 -13.54
CA GLU A 12 13.98 -56.14 -13.49
C GLU A 12 12.78 -56.10 -12.53
N GLU A 13 11.71 -56.80 -12.91
CA GLU A 13 10.44 -56.89 -12.16
C GLU A 13 10.36 -58.21 -11.36
N ASP A 14 9.15 -58.54 -10.90
CA ASP A 14 8.72 -59.80 -10.29
C ASP A 14 9.20 -60.10 -8.84
N GLU A 15 8.39 -60.72 -7.97
CA GLU A 15 7.05 -61.32 -8.15
C GLU A 15 6.17 -61.12 -6.89
N GLU A 16 4.85 -60.93 -7.06
CA GLU A 16 3.83 -61.11 -5.99
C GLU A 16 3.12 -62.45 -6.22
N PRO A 17 2.56 -63.13 -5.19
CA PRO A 17 1.08 -63.15 -5.13
C PRO A 17 0.46 -63.31 -3.72
N GLY A 18 -0.74 -62.74 -3.48
CA GLY A 18 -1.41 -62.93 -2.16
C GLY A 18 -2.94 -62.88 -1.96
N LEU A 19 -3.77 -62.51 -2.94
CA LEU A 19 -5.24 -62.73 -3.03
C LEU A 19 -6.15 -62.69 -1.75
N GLY A 20 -7.06 -61.70 -1.66
CA GLY A 20 -8.08 -61.57 -0.60
C GLY A 20 -9.43 -60.95 -1.03
N HIS A 21 -10.24 -61.71 -1.77
CA HIS A 21 -11.63 -61.39 -2.20
C HIS A 21 -12.64 -61.16 -1.03
N LEU A 22 -13.82 -60.51 -1.16
CA LEU A 22 -14.57 -59.80 -2.23
C LEU A 22 -15.82 -59.09 -1.60
N HIS A 23 -16.29 -57.95 -2.14
CA HIS A 23 -17.70 -57.45 -2.29
C HIS A 23 -17.70 -55.90 -2.38
N ARG A 24 -18.22 -55.17 -3.39
CA ARG A 24 -19.56 -55.11 -4.07
C ARG A 24 -20.72 -54.83 -3.11
N SER A 25 -21.54 -53.77 -3.25
CA SER A 25 -21.71 -52.71 -4.28
C SER A 25 -22.20 -51.39 -3.59
N THR A 26 -22.55 -50.25 -4.21
CA THR A 26 -23.30 -49.98 -5.47
C THR A 26 -23.08 -48.52 -5.95
N SER A 27 -23.34 -48.24 -7.23
CA SER A 27 -23.18 -46.92 -7.86
C SER A 27 -24.30 -45.92 -7.52
N LEU A 28 -23.94 -44.64 -7.39
CA LEU A 28 -24.80 -43.50 -7.77
C LEU A 28 -23.94 -42.35 -8.34
N GLN A 29 -23.72 -42.36 -9.66
CA GLN A 29 -23.31 -41.15 -10.38
C GLN A 29 -24.51 -40.21 -10.49
N THR A 30 -24.36 -38.94 -10.13
CA THR A 30 -25.34 -37.89 -10.44
C THR A 30 -24.61 -36.64 -10.93
N LEU A 31 -25.09 -36.02 -12.00
CA LEU A 31 -24.42 -34.88 -12.64
C LEU A 31 -24.71 -33.56 -11.91
N PHE A 32 -23.70 -32.70 -11.78
CA PHE A 32 -23.91 -31.27 -11.56
C PHE A 32 -23.67 -30.51 -12.85
N THR A 33 -24.77 -30.10 -13.48
CA THR A 33 -24.80 -29.01 -14.47
C THR A 33 -25.53 -27.82 -13.83
N PRO A 34 -25.18 -26.57 -14.16
CA PRO A 34 -25.81 -25.40 -13.55
C PRO A 34 -27.27 -25.27 -14.01
N LEU A 35 -28.19 -25.00 -13.06
CA LEU A 35 -29.59 -24.76 -13.39
C LEU A 35 -29.76 -23.42 -14.10
N ALA A 36 -30.33 -23.45 -15.30
CA ALA A 36 -30.92 -22.26 -15.91
C ALA A 36 -32.32 -22.02 -15.32
N LEU A 37 -32.56 -20.82 -14.79
CA LEU A 37 -33.92 -20.32 -14.52
C LEU A 37 -34.44 -19.63 -15.78
N THR A 38 -35.70 -19.90 -16.15
CA THR A 38 -36.27 -19.43 -17.42
C THR A 38 -37.72 -18.95 -17.29
N GLN A 39 -38.04 -17.87 -18.02
CA GLN A 39 -39.38 -17.33 -18.31
C GLN A 39 -40.16 -16.67 -17.13
N PRO A 40 -41.22 -15.87 -17.38
CA PRO A 40 -41.80 -15.47 -18.69
C PRO A 40 -41.99 -13.95 -18.95
N PHE A 41 -42.08 -13.63 -20.25
CA PHE A 41 -42.86 -12.56 -20.91
C PHE A 41 -43.19 -11.23 -20.19
N LEU A 42 -42.68 -10.13 -20.76
CA LEU A 42 -43.52 -9.03 -21.24
C LEU A 42 -43.08 -8.62 -22.66
N GLN A 43 -43.94 -7.96 -23.44
CA GLN A 43 -43.89 -8.01 -24.90
C GLN A 43 -44.40 -6.72 -25.60
N LEU A 44 -43.83 -6.42 -26.79
CA LEU A 44 -44.13 -5.32 -27.74
C LEU A 44 -43.59 -3.91 -27.36
N PRO A 45 -43.34 -3.02 -28.36
CA PRO A 45 -43.00 -3.28 -29.76
C PRO A 45 -41.79 -2.49 -30.31
N LEU A 46 -40.97 -3.13 -31.16
CA LEU A 46 -40.07 -2.44 -32.09
C LEU A 46 -40.87 -1.93 -33.30
N PHE A 47 -41.10 -0.62 -33.36
CA PHE A 47 -41.55 0.13 -34.54
C PHE A 47 -40.81 1.48 -34.59
N LEU A 48 -40.82 2.15 -35.74
CA LEU A 48 -40.09 3.41 -36.03
C LEU A 48 -38.55 3.30 -36.18
N LEU A 49 -38.06 2.37 -37.01
CA LEU A 49 -36.73 2.49 -37.63
C LEU A 49 -36.61 1.79 -39.00
N ARG A 50 -37.65 1.87 -39.84
CA ARG A 50 -37.64 1.28 -41.20
C ARG A 50 -38.41 2.06 -42.28
N GLU A 51 -38.42 3.39 -42.20
CA GLU A 51 -39.01 4.27 -43.23
C GLU A 51 -38.06 5.42 -43.61
N ARG A 52 -36.89 5.12 -44.19
CA ARG A 52 -36.11 6.11 -44.95
C ARG A 52 -35.14 5.59 -46.03
N GLU A 53 -35.28 4.35 -46.49
CA GLU A 53 -34.44 3.74 -47.55
C GLU A 53 -35.19 3.50 -48.88
N ARG A 54 -36.28 4.23 -49.14
CA ARG A 54 -37.05 4.11 -50.40
C ARG A 54 -37.59 5.43 -50.93
N GLU A 55 -36.71 6.41 -51.09
CA GLU A 55 -36.92 7.54 -51.99
C GLU A 55 -35.57 8.03 -52.52
N SER A 56 -35.56 8.71 -53.68
CA SER A 56 -34.33 9.16 -54.37
C SER A 56 -33.39 8.08 -54.92
N MET A 57 -33.92 6.98 -55.48
CA MET A 57 -33.22 6.21 -56.50
C MET A 57 -33.94 6.39 -57.84
N GLY A 58 -33.52 7.36 -58.66
CA GLY A 58 -34.18 7.65 -59.93
C GLY A 58 -34.00 9.04 -60.52
N LYS A 59 -32.77 9.41 -60.91
CA LYS A 59 -32.57 10.38 -61.99
C LYS A 59 -31.27 10.13 -62.74
N VAL A 60 -31.39 9.84 -64.03
CA VAL A 60 -30.28 9.90 -64.98
C VAL A 60 -30.06 11.36 -65.35
N MET A 61 -28.80 11.79 -65.41
CA MET A 61 -28.37 12.96 -66.18
C MET A 61 -27.10 12.60 -66.95
N GLU A 62 -26.88 13.33 -68.04
CA GLU A 62 -25.97 12.93 -69.12
C GLU A 62 -24.55 13.47 -68.92
N SER A 63 -23.61 12.93 -69.70
CA SER A 63 -22.21 13.34 -69.71
C SER A 63 -22.02 14.63 -70.51
N GLU A 64 -21.57 15.71 -69.86
CA GLU A 64 -20.98 16.87 -70.54
C GLU A 64 -19.57 17.11 -69.99
N ASN A 65 -18.57 17.10 -70.89
CA ASN A 65 -17.21 17.53 -70.58
C ASN A 65 -17.13 19.05 -70.64
N GLN A 66 -16.71 19.71 -69.56
CA GLN A 66 -16.20 21.08 -69.59
C GLN A 66 -14.90 21.18 -68.79
N GLU A 67 -13.85 21.64 -69.47
CA GLU A 67 -12.56 22.00 -68.87
C GLU A 67 -12.58 23.47 -68.38
N PHE A 68 -11.43 23.90 -67.85
CA PHE A 68 -11.09 25.27 -67.40
C PHE A 68 -11.60 25.69 -66.00
N PRO A 69 -10.80 26.50 -65.27
CA PRO A 69 -9.34 26.50 -65.18
C PRO A 69 -8.84 26.51 -63.73
N ALA A 70 -7.52 26.40 -63.53
CA ALA A 70 -6.91 26.48 -62.21
C ALA A 70 -6.78 27.94 -61.71
N GLU A 71 -7.53 28.29 -60.66
CA GLU A 71 -7.22 29.41 -59.75
C GLU A 71 -7.28 28.90 -58.30
N MET A 72 -6.42 29.45 -57.43
CA MET A 72 -6.25 28.95 -56.06
C MET A 72 -7.33 29.48 -55.12
N ALA A 73 -8.31 28.64 -54.79
CA ALA A 73 -9.19 28.84 -53.65
C ALA A 73 -8.58 28.18 -52.39
N SER A 74 -8.60 28.89 -51.27
CA SER A 74 -8.38 28.30 -49.95
C SER A 74 -9.70 27.65 -49.48
N ASP A 75 -9.92 26.39 -49.86
CA ASP A 75 -11.10 25.64 -49.42
C ASP A 75 -10.99 25.30 -47.92
N ASP A 76 -11.74 26.05 -47.11
CA ASP A 76 -12.04 25.68 -45.71
C ASP A 76 -12.97 24.45 -45.71
N PHE A 77 -12.38 23.25 -45.85
CA PHE A 77 -13.10 21.98 -45.79
C PHE A 77 -13.91 21.87 -44.49
N SER A 78 -15.22 21.60 -44.59
CA SER A 78 -16.02 21.34 -43.39
C SER A 78 -15.64 20.00 -42.75
N ASP A 79 -15.76 19.91 -41.42
CA ASP A 79 -15.50 18.69 -40.62
C ASP A 79 -16.12 17.43 -41.26
N THR A 80 -17.35 17.55 -41.78
CA THR A 80 -18.07 16.46 -42.47
C THR A 80 -17.39 15.97 -43.75
N GLN A 81 -16.86 16.89 -44.57
CA GLN A 81 -16.12 16.55 -45.79
C GLN A 81 -14.78 15.91 -45.45
N LEU A 82 -14.09 16.41 -44.42
CA LEU A 82 -12.83 15.86 -43.97
C LEU A 82 -12.98 14.44 -43.37
N ILE A 83 -14.03 14.20 -42.58
CA ILE A 83 -14.37 12.84 -42.12
C ILE A 83 -14.64 11.91 -43.31
N TYR A 84 -15.32 12.38 -44.36
CA TYR A 84 -15.53 11.59 -45.58
C TYR A 84 -14.21 11.29 -46.31
N HIS A 85 -13.31 12.28 -46.42
CA HIS A 85 -11.97 12.11 -47.01
C HIS A 85 -11.15 11.06 -46.25
N VAL A 86 -11.09 11.15 -44.92
CA VAL A 86 -10.37 10.17 -44.08
C VAL A 86 -10.99 8.77 -44.19
N ARG A 87 -12.33 8.65 -44.25
CA ARG A 87 -12.98 7.35 -44.50
C ARG A 87 -12.63 6.77 -45.88
N ALA A 88 -12.53 7.60 -46.92
CA ALA A 88 -12.11 7.16 -48.25
C ALA A 88 -10.65 6.68 -48.26
N ALA A 89 -9.75 7.42 -47.61
CA ALA A 89 -8.33 7.05 -47.49
C ALA A 89 -8.08 5.81 -46.62
N LEU A 90 -8.92 5.55 -45.61
CA LEU A 90 -8.90 4.27 -44.88
C LEU A 90 -9.48 3.13 -45.73
N ALA A 91 -10.56 3.38 -46.48
CA ALA A 91 -11.17 2.36 -47.32
C ALA A 91 -10.26 1.90 -48.47
N SER A 92 -9.51 2.81 -49.11
CA SER A 92 -8.62 2.45 -50.24
C SER A 92 -7.59 1.38 -49.84
N VAL A 93 -6.97 1.50 -48.66
CA VAL A 93 -5.94 0.57 -48.16
C VAL A 93 -6.49 -0.83 -47.83
N THR A 94 -7.82 -1.00 -47.75
CA THR A 94 -8.47 -2.32 -47.60
C THR A 94 -8.71 -3.05 -48.93
N HIS A 95 -8.37 -2.43 -50.07
CA HIS A 95 -8.42 -3.05 -51.39
C HIS A 95 -7.01 -3.34 -51.92
N GLU A 96 -6.81 -4.51 -52.54
CA GLU A 96 -5.48 -4.95 -53.02
C GLU A 96 -4.89 -4.04 -54.12
N ASP A 97 -5.75 -3.47 -54.97
CA ASP A 97 -5.39 -2.47 -56.01
C ASP A 97 -5.52 -1.01 -55.52
N GLY A 98 -5.67 -0.78 -54.21
CA GLY A 98 -6.00 0.51 -53.63
C GLY A 98 -4.82 1.48 -53.50
N ASP A 99 -5.04 2.75 -53.88
CA ASP A 99 -4.08 3.83 -53.66
C ASP A 99 -3.81 4.06 -52.16
N ARG A 100 -2.54 4.27 -51.83
CA ARG A 100 -2.03 4.51 -50.47
C ARG A 100 -1.54 5.94 -50.25
N GLU A 101 -1.37 6.78 -51.28
CA GLU A 101 -0.74 8.11 -51.12
C GLU A 101 -1.46 8.95 -50.05
N ASN A 102 -2.80 9.02 -50.12
CA ASN A 102 -3.63 9.73 -49.13
C ASN A 102 -3.56 9.14 -47.70
N TYR A 103 -3.32 7.84 -47.56
CA TYR A 103 -3.17 7.19 -46.25
C TYR A 103 -1.78 7.41 -45.66
N ASP A 104 -0.73 7.24 -46.47
CA ASP A 104 0.65 7.47 -46.03
C ASP A 104 0.89 8.96 -45.71
N GLU A 105 0.16 9.87 -46.36
CA GLU A 105 0.09 11.29 -45.98
C GLU A 105 -0.55 11.50 -44.59
N LEU A 106 -1.72 10.89 -44.32
CA LEU A 106 -2.38 10.92 -43.01
C LEU A 106 -1.46 10.37 -41.89
N VAL A 107 -0.77 9.26 -42.15
CA VAL A 107 0.25 8.71 -41.24
C VAL A 107 1.44 9.68 -41.09
N GLY A 108 1.82 10.38 -42.15
CA GLY A 108 2.85 11.43 -42.16
C GLY A 108 2.51 12.67 -41.33
N TYR A 109 1.23 13.00 -41.13
CA TYR A 109 0.78 14.05 -40.22
C TYR A 109 0.86 13.67 -38.75
N LEU A 110 0.61 12.40 -38.41
CA LEU A 110 0.67 11.89 -37.03
C LEU A 110 2.10 11.67 -36.49
N HIS A 111 3.11 11.67 -37.36
CA HIS A 111 4.49 11.45 -36.96
C HIS A 111 5.00 12.54 -35.99
N PRO A 112 5.71 12.18 -34.90
CA PRO A 112 6.14 13.12 -33.86
C PRO A 112 7.26 14.05 -34.33
N LYS A 113 6.89 15.09 -35.08
CA LYS A 113 7.71 16.26 -35.42
C LYS A 113 7.90 17.13 -34.17
N LYS A 114 8.93 18.00 -34.17
CA LYS A 114 8.97 19.14 -33.25
C LYS A 114 7.99 20.20 -33.77
N ILE A 115 6.72 20.03 -33.44
CA ILE A 115 5.65 20.93 -33.90
C ILE A 115 5.90 22.33 -33.32
N HIS A 116 5.98 23.33 -34.20
CA HIS A 116 6.40 24.68 -33.83
C HIS A 116 5.48 25.77 -34.42
N ASN A 117 4.77 25.49 -35.50
CA ASN A 117 3.89 26.47 -36.15
C ASN A 117 2.40 26.19 -35.81
N PRO A 118 1.55 27.21 -35.51
CA PRO A 118 0.13 26.99 -35.23
C PRO A 118 -0.62 26.23 -36.32
N ASP A 119 -0.26 26.40 -37.59
CA ASP A 119 -0.92 25.71 -38.71
C ASP A 119 -0.67 24.19 -38.68
N GLU A 120 0.52 23.74 -38.23
CA GLU A 120 0.83 22.32 -38.01
C GLU A 120 0.01 21.75 -36.83
N ILE A 121 -0.22 22.56 -35.79
CA ILE A 121 -1.04 22.19 -34.64
C ILE A 121 -2.50 22.04 -35.07
N ALA A 122 -3.03 23.01 -35.82
CA ALA A 122 -4.38 22.99 -36.36
C ALA A 122 -4.59 21.76 -37.25
N LEU A 123 -3.69 21.51 -38.20
CA LEU A 123 -3.75 20.35 -39.10
C LEU A 123 -3.72 19.02 -38.32
N LEU A 124 -2.91 18.90 -37.26
CA LEU A 124 -2.88 17.71 -36.41
C LEU A 124 -4.19 17.53 -35.62
N VAL A 125 -4.72 18.58 -34.98
CA VAL A 125 -6.02 18.54 -34.27
C VAL A 125 -7.14 18.11 -35.22
N THR A 126 -7.19 18.73 -36.39
CA THR A 126 -8.19 18.48 -37.44
C THR A 126 -8.08 17.06 -38.01
N THR A 127 -6.87 16.54 -38.21
CA THR A 127 -6.62 15.14 -38.60
C THR A 127 -7.08 14.15 -37.52
N LEU A 128 -6.75 14.39 -36.24
CA LEU A 128 -7.15 13.53 -35.12
C LEU A 128 -8.68 13.46 -34.96
N LYS A 129 -9.38 14.58 -35.12
CA LYS A 129 -10.85 14.64 -35.09
C LYS A 129 -11.50 13.94 -36.28
N ALA A 130 -10.93 14.09 -37.48
CA ALA A 130 -11.42 13.36 -38.64
C ALA A 130 -11.24 11.84 -38.51
N LEU A 131 -10.13 11.40 -37.91
CA LEU A 131 -9.89 10.00 -37.53
C LEU A 131 -10.86 9.53 -36.44
N SER A 132 -11.18 10.35 -35.43
CA SER A 132 -12.21 10.07 -34.41
C SER A 132 -13.57 9.81 -35.06
N GLY A 133 -14.01 10.71 -35.95
CA GLY A 133 -15.21 10.56 -36.78
C GLY A 133 -15.16 9.41 -37.80
N ALA A 134 -14.01 8.76 -37.99
CA ALA A 134 -13.79 7.63 -38.88
C ALA A 134 -13.40 6.33 -38.15
N ALA A 135 -13.40 6.29 -36.82
CA ALA A 135 -12.79 5.20 -36.04
C ALA A 135 -13.31 3.79 -36.40
N SER A 136 -14.58 3.65 -36.80
CA SER A 136 -15.18 2.39 -37.26
C SER A 136 -14.61 1.82 -38.56
N TYR A 137 -13.85 2.61 -39.33
CA TYR A 137 -13.15 2.20 -40.55
C TYR A 137 -11.70 1.77 -40.27
N ILE A 138 -11.18 2.00 -39.06
CA ILE A 138 -9.81 1.64 -38.70
C ILE A 138 -9.75 0.15 -38.37
N ASP A 139 -9.36 -0.68 -39.34
CA ASP A 139 -8.98 -2.08 -39.12
C ASP A 139 -7.51 -2.25 -38.69
N SER A 140 -7.24 -3.30 -37.90
CA SER A 140 -5.93 -3.59 -37.28
C SER A 140 -4.90 -4.22 -38.21
N ALA A 141 -5.31 -4.90 -39.28
CA ALA A 141 -4.38 -5.54 -40.22
C ALA A 141 -3.95 -4.58 -41.34
N HIS A 142 -4.83 -3.66 -41.74
CA HIS A 142 -4.59 -2.73 -42.85
C HIS A 142 -3.95 -1.41 -42.38
N HIS A 143 -4.24 -0.95 -41.16
CA HIS A 143 -3.81 0.37 -40.66
C HIS A 143 -2.77 0.29 -39.54
N GLU A 144 -1.88 -0.71 -39.56
CA GLU A 144 -0.83 -0.87 -38.54
C GLU A 144 0.05 0.37 -38.41
N ALA A 145 0.45 1.00 -39.52
CA ALA A 145 1.31 2.20 -39.48
C ALA A 145 0.62 3.42 -38.84
N LEU A 146 -0.69 3.59 -39.06
CA LEU A 146 -1.52 4.61 -38.41
C LEU A 146 -1.60 4.37 -36.90
N LEU A 147 -1.98 3.16 -36.49
CA LEU A 147 -2.04 2.77 -35.08
C LEU A 147 -0.67 2.89 -34.40
N PHE A 148 0.41 2.51 -35.09
CA PHE A 148 1.77 2.70 -34.59
C PHE A 148 2.13 4.18 -34.42
N ALA A 149 1.78 5.05 -35.37
CA ALA A 149 2.00 6.50 -35.24
C ALA A 149 1.26 7.08 -34.03
N VAL A 150 -0.05 6.79 -33.87
CA VAL A 150 -0.83 7.19 -32.69
C VAL A 150 -0.21 6.64 -31.40
N SER A 151 0.25 5.38 -31.41
CA SER A 151 0.88 4.74 -30.24
C SER A 151 2.14 5.45 -29.72
N ARG A 152 2.81 6.22 -30.58
CA ARG A 152 4.02 6.99 -30.25
C ARG A 152 3.74 8.40 -29.73
N MET A 153 2.50 8.88 -29.83
CA MET A 153 2.07 10.14 -29.25
C MET A 153 2.03 10.04 -27.72
N SER A 154 2.34 11.13 -27.03
CA SER A 154 2.21 11.25 -25.57
C SER A 154 1.70 12.62 -25.19
N LEU A 155 0.70 12.67 -24.31
CA LEU A 155 0.02 13.89 -23.87
C LEU A 155 1.00 14.89 -23.22
N TRP A 156 2.07 14.38 -22.62
CA TRP A 156 3.16 15.17 -22.06
C TRP A 156 3.83 16.10 -23.08
N ASN A 157 3.83 15.75 -24.37
CA ASN A 157 4.54 16.50 -25.42
C ASN A 157 3.72 17.63 -26.06
N TYR A 158 2.38 17.67 -25.91
CA TYR A 158 1.50 18.52 -26.73
C TYR A 158 0.76 19.64 -25.96
N GLY A 159 0.15 20.57 -26.72
CA GLY A 159 -0.83 21.54 -26.20
C GLY A 159 -2.17 20.88 -25.84
N THR A 160 -3.06 21.61 -25.16
CA THR A 160 -4.37 21.08 -24.72
C THR A 160 -5.21 20.58 -25.88
N ASP A 161 -5.24 21.30 -26.99
CA ASP A 161 -6.17 21.06 -28.10
C ASP A 161 -5.83 19.74 -28.83
N VAL A 162 -4.53 19.43 -28.91
CA VAL A 162 -3.99 18.15 -29.41
C VAL A 162 -4.16 17.02 -28.38
N MET A 163 -4.06 17.30 -27.07
CA MET A 163 -4.41 16.29 -26.04
C MET A 163 -5.88 15.89 -26.18
N ASP A 164 -6.77 16.87 -26.28
CA ASP A 164 -8.21 16.66 -26.28
C ASP A 164 -8.66 15.94 -27.57
N ALA A 165 -8.15 16.33 -28.74
CA ALA A 165 -8.40 15.61 -30.00
C ALA A 165 -7.81 14.18 -30.04
N LEU A 166 -6.64 13.95 -29.43
CA LEU A 166 -6.05 12.61 -29.33
C LEU A 166 -6.87 11.70 -28.40
N LEU A 167 -7.40 12.25 -27.30
CA LEU A 167 -8.24 11.51 -26.37
C LEU A 167 -9.61 11.20 -26.98
N GLU A 168 -10.19 12.14 -27.74
CA GLU A 168 -11.40 11.92 -28.54
C GLU A 168 -11.24 10.69 -29.47
N LEU A 169 -10.13 10.62 -30.21
CA LEU A 169 -9.79 9.47 -31.04
C LEU A 169 -9.63 8.16 -30.24
N ILE A 170 -8.97 8.19 -29.07
CA ILE A 170 -8.78 7.01 -28.22
C ILE A 170 -10.11 6.50 -27.66
N ILE A 171 -11.02 7.39 -27.25
CA ILE A 171 -12.37 7.05 -26.76
C ILE A 171 -13.22 6.49 -27.92
N SER A 172 -13.18 7.12 -29.10
CA SER A 172 -13.87 6.64 -30.31
C SER A 172 -13.37 5.27 -30.78
N LEU A 173 -12.07 4.99 -30.69
CA LEU A 173 -11.51 3.65 -31.00
C LEU A 173 -11.95 2.59 -29.98
N ALA A 174 -11.88 2.88 -28.69
CA ALA A 174 -12.25 1.94 -27.63
C ALA A 174 -13.75 1.57 -27.65
N SER A 175 -14.61 2.53 -28.01
CA SER A 175 -16.06 2.35 -28.07
C SER A 175 -16.58 1.79 -29.39
N SER A 176 -15.94 2.08 -30.52
CA SER A 176 -16.39 1.60 -31.84
C SER A 176 -16.06 0.13 -32.12
N ASN A 177 -14.96 -0.42 -31.57
CA ASN A 177 -14.58 -1.81 -31.80
C ASN A 177 -13.79 -2.39 -30.62
N GLY A 178 -14.38 -3.38 -29.94
CA GLY A 178 -13.85 -4.00 -28.71
C GLY A 178 -12.50 -4.72 -28.83
N LYS A 179 -11.94 -4.85 -30.05
CA LYS A 179 -10.55 -5.26 -30.29
C LYS A 179 -9.55 -4.24 -29.74
N TYR A 180 -9.85 -2.94 -29.80
CA TYR A 180 -8.88 -1.88 -29.45
C TYR A 180 -8.86 -1.51 -27.97
N ILE A 181 -9.77 -2.02 -27.15
CA ILE A 181 -9.92 -1.62 -25.74
C ILE A 181 -8.59 -1.73 -24.97
N ASP A 182 -7.90 -2.88 -25.00
CA ASP A 182 -6.63 -3.04 -24.26
C ASP A 182 -5.57 -2.05 -24.76
N TRP A 183 -5.44 -1.88 -26.08
CA TRP A 183 -4.49 -0.95 -26.69
C TRP A 183 -4.78 0.52 -26.30
N CYS A 184 -6.05 0.91 -26.26
CA CYS A 184 -6.49 2.24 -25.80
C CYS A 184 -6.20 2.44 -24.30
N LEU A 185 -6.49 1.44 -23.46
CA LEU A 185 -6.23 1.48 -22.02
C LEU A 185 -4.72 1.51 -21.72
N GLU A 186 -3.91 0.71 -22.42
CA GLU A 186 -2.45 0.74 -22.34
C GLU A 186 -1.90 2.12 -22.74
N MET A 187 -2.43 2.74 -23.80
CA MET A 187 -2.04 4.09 -24.22
C MET A 187 -2.36 5.16 -23.16
N LEU A 188 -3.46 5.02 -22.43
CA LEU A 188 -3.80 5.92 -21.33
C LEU A 188 -2.91 5.68 -20.11
N VAL A 189 -2.72 4.43 -19.69
CA VAL A 189 -1.85 4.04 -18.55
C VAL A 189 -0.39 4.43 -18.79
N LYS A 190 0.10 4.33 -20.02
CA LYS A 190 1.43 4.80 -20.45
C LYS A 190 1.67 6.29 -20.19
N ASN A 191 0.62 7.10 -20.05
CA ASN A 191 0.73 8.54 -19.75
C ASN A 191 0.61 8.87 -18.25
N PHE A 192 0.47 7.90 -17.32
CA PHE A 192 0.50 8.15 -15.87
C PHE A 192 1.80 8.81 -15.41
N VAL A 193 2.91 8.49 -16.06
CA VAL A 193 4.26 8.92 -15.71
C VAL A 193 4.83 9.80 -16.84
N PRO A 194 5.50 10.93 -16.55
CA PRO A 194 6.13 11.75 -17.58
C PRO A 194 7.36 11.06 -18.19
N PRO A 195 7.66 11.28 -19.48
CA PRO A 195 8.87 10.73 -20.12
C PRO A 195 10.18 11.27 -19.52
N TYR A 196 10.13 12.43 -18.84
CA TYR A 196 11.27 13.05 -18.16
C TYR A 196 10.84 13.65 -16.82
N PHE A 197 11.39 13.14 -15.71
CA PHE A 197 11.02 13.58 -14.35
C PHE A 197 11.46 15.00 -14.00
N ASP A 198 12.48 15.54 -14.66
CA ASP A 198 12.95 16.92 -14.42
C ASP A 198 11.87 17.96 -14.73
N ILE A 199 10.88 17.62 -15.56
CA ILE A 199 9.67 18.44 -15.78
C ILE A 199 8.98 18.73 -14.43
N LEU A 200 8.83 17.73 -13.55
CA LEU A 200 8.11 17.85 -12.28
C LEU A 200 8.84 18.71 -11.23
N LYS A 201 10.09 19.11 -11.47
CA LYS A 201 10.87 19.99 -10.58
C LYS A 201 10.48 21.47 -10.71
N HIS A 202 9.61 21.82 -11.66
CA HIS A 202 9.20 23.19 -11.95
C HIS A 202 7.68 23.34 -11.87
N GLU A 203 7.18 24.48 -11.39
CA GLU A 203 5.75 24.77 -11.22
C GLU A 203 4.95 24.55 -12.52
N ASN A 204 5.48 25.03 -13.65
CA ASN A 204 4.91 24.81 -14.99
C ASN A 204 4.73 23.32 -15.33
N GLY A 205 5.63 22.46 -14.85
CA GLY A 205 5.57 21.01 -15.02
C GLY A 205 4.59 20.33 -14.06
N LEU A 206 4.36 20.87 -12.86
CA LEU A 206 3.30 20.44 -11.96
C LEU A 206 1.91 20.82 -12.52
N VAL A 207 1.77 22.03 -13.09
CA VAL A 207 0.58 22.44 -13.84
C VAL A 207 0.37 21.52 -15.07
N LYS A 208 1.44 21.14 -15.78
CA LYS A 208 1.36 20.16 -16.88
C LYS A 208 0.94 18.77 -16.39
N LYS A 209 1.49 18.27 -15.27
CA LYS A 209 1.08 17.01 -14.61
C LYS A 209 -0.43 17.03 -14.37
N ASN A 210 -0.94 18.06 -13.72
CA ASN A 210 -2.36 18.17 -13.39
C ASN A 210 -3.24 18.23 -14.66
N LYS A 211 -2.81 18.95 -15.71
CA LYS A 211 -3.52 19.00 -17.00
C LYS A 211 -3.54 17.66 -17.75
N VAL A 212 -2.46 16.87 -17.70
CA VAL A 212 -2.39 15.55 -18.35
C VAL A 212 -3.15 14.50 -17.54
N LEU A 213 -2.92 14.40 -16.22
CA LEU A 213 -3.51 13.34 -15.40
C LEU A 213 -5.00 13.55 -15.11
N SER A 214 -5.52 14.78 -15.13
CA SER A 214 -6.98 15.01 -15.13
C SER A 214 -7.63 14.43 -16.38
N ARG A 215 -7.05 14.71 -17.56
CA ARG A 215 -7.51 14.22 -18.86
C ARG A 215 -7.43 12.71 -19.02
N VAL A 216 -6.31 12.08 -18.61
CA VAL A 216 -6.16 10.61 -18.66
C VAL A 216 -7.22 9.92 -17.80
N HIS A 217 -7.49 10.44 -16.59
CA HIS A 217 -8.50 9.89 -15.69
C HIS A 217 -9.92 10.12 -16.20
N ALA A 218 -10.20 11.27 -16.83
CA ALA A 218 -11.47 11.52 -17.51
C ALA A 218 -11.69 10.51 -18.64
N ALA A 219 -10.75 10.37 -19.58
CA ALA A 219 -10.89 9.44 -20.70
C ALA A 219 -11.01 7.96 -20.25
N LEU A 220 -10.33 7.56 -19.16
CA LEU A 220 -10.52 6.22 -18.58
C LEU A 220 -11.94 6.02 -18.01
N LYS A 221 -12.56 7.07 -17.44
CA LYS A 221 -13.96 7.05 -17.02
C LYS A 221 -14.90 7.05 -18.22
N ASP A 222 -14.67 7.90 -19.22
CA ASP A 222 -15.52 8.00 -20.41
C ASP A 222 -15.55 6.68 -21.19
N ILE A 223 -14.42 5.98 -21.29
CA ILE A 223 -14.34 4.62 -21.84
C ILE A 223 -15.09 3.60 -20.97
N ALA A 224 -15.06 3.72 -19.64
CA ALA A 224 -15.81 2.82 -18.75
C ALA A 224 -17.34 3.05 -18.82
N ASP A 225 -17.78 4.30 -18.94
CA ASP A 225 -19.19 4.67 -19.11
C ASP A 225 -19.75 4.18 -20.46
N LEU A 226 -18.93 4.22 -21.52
CA LEU A 226 -19.29 3.69 -22.85
C LEU A 226 -19.13 2.17 -22.98
N VAL A 227 -18.18 1.58 -22.23
CA VAL A 227 -17.80 0.16 -22.31
C VAL A 227 -17.64 -0.41 -20.89
N PRO A 228 -18.73 -0.93 -20.27
CA PRO A 228 -18.72 -1.37 -18.87
C PRO A 228 -17.73 -2.49 -18.50
N LEU A 229 -17.16 -3.19 -19.47
CA LEU A 229 -16.12 -4.20 -19.26
C LEU A 229 -14.68 -3.62 -19.26
N ALA A 230 -14.50 -2.34 -19.60
CA ALA A 230 -13.18 -1.72 -19.65
C ALA A 230 -12.44 -1.67 -18.29
N PRO A 231 -13.09 -1.41 -17.14
CA PRO A 231 -12.41 -1.46 -15.83
C PRO A 231 -11.81 -2.83 -15.50
N LEU A 232 -12.50 -3.92 -15.88
CA LEU A 232 -12.00 -5.30 -15.69
C LEU A 232 -10.75 -5.59 -16.55
N ARG A 233 -10.66 -4.97 -17.73
CA ARG A 233 -9.47 -5.06 -18.61
C ARG A 233 -8.35 -4.11 -18.18
N LEU A 234 -8.69 -2.96 -17.59
CA LEU A 234 -7.74 -1.98 -17.06
C LEU A 234 -6.94 -2.50 -15.85
N SER A 235 -7.58 -3.22 -14.93
CA SER A 235 -6.93 -3.77 -13.73
C SER A 235 -5.63 -4.55 -13.99
N PRO A 236 -5.61 -5.61 -14.84
CA PRO A 236 -4.36 -6.32 -15.14
C PRO A 236 -3.34 -5.46 -15.88
N ILE A 237 -3.78 -4.53 -16.75
CA ILE A 237 -2.88 -3.60 -17.45
C ILE A 237 -2.14 -2.72 -16.43
N VAL A 238 -2.84 -2.13 -15.46
CA VAL A 238 -2.22 -1.25 -14.44
C VAL A 238 -1.29 -2.04 -13.52
N VAL A 239 -1.66 -3.25 -13.10
CA VAL A 239 -0.78 -4.09 -12.27
C VAL A 239 0.48 -4.53 -13.02
N GLN A 240 0.36 -4.95 -14.29
CA GLN A 240 1.52 -5.35 -15.10
C GLN A 240 2.42 -4.18 -15.51
N ARG A 241 1.87 -2.97 -15.64
CA ARG A 241 2.61 -1.74 -15.96
C ARG A 241 3.16 -1.01 -14.73
N MET A 242 2.90 -1.50 -13.51
CA MET A 242 3.44 -0.93 -12.27
C MET A 242 4.99 -1.01 -12.27
N PRO A 243 5.70 0.11 -11.99
CA PRO A 243 7.17 0.11 -11.93
C PRO A 243 7.73 -0.92 -10.93
N SER A 244 8.84 -1.56 -11.30
CA SER A 244 9.52 -2.55 -10.47
C SER A 244 10.24 -1.93 -9.27
N VAL A 245 10.67 -2.75 -8.31
CA VAL A 245 11.49 -2.31 -7.16
C VAL A 245 12.77 -1.58 -7.56
N PHE A 246 13.30 -1.81 -8.76
CA PHE A 246 14.50 -1.15 -9.30
C PHE A 246 14.24 0.20 -9.98
N SER A 247 12.97 0.60 -10.17
CA SER A 247 12.58 1.91 -10.71
C SER A 247 12.99 3.07 -9.79
N LYS A 248 12.90 4.32 -10.30
CA LYS A 248 13.23 5.50 -9.49
C LYS A 248 12.08 5.82 -8.51
N GLU A 249 12.39 6.40 -7.35
CA GLU A 249 11.34 6.78 -6.38
C GLU A 249 10.21 7.64 -7.03
N PRO A 250 10.49 8.73 -7.77
CA PRO A 250 9.42 9.53 -8.38
C PRO A 250 8.58 8.78 -9.44
N GLU A 251 9.10 7.68 -9.98
CA GLU A 251 8.45 6.86 -11.00
C GLU A 251 7.37 5.98 -10.38
N ILE A 252 7.73 5.19 -9.36
CA ILE A 252 6.78 4.34 -8.64
C ILE A 252 5.79 5.17 -7.81
N VAL A 253 6.22 6.30 -7.22
CA VAL A 253 5.35 7.22 -6.47
C VAL A 253 4.27 7.84 -7.36
N VAL A 254 4.64 8.43 -8.49
CA VAL A 254 3.64 9.03 -9.42
C VAL A 254 2.77 7.96 -10.08
N TYR A 255 3.28 6.75 -10.28
CA TYR A 255 2.44 5.64 -10.77
C TYR A 255 1.40 5.20 -9.74
N VAL A 256 1.80 4.97 -8.48
CA VAL A 256 0.88 4.56 -7.40
C VAL A 256 -0.11 5.66 -7.03
N GLU A 257 0.29 6.93 -7.08
CA GLU A 257 -0.62 8.09 -6.97
C GLU A 257 -1.76 8.01 -8.00
N ASN A 258 -1.45 7.66 -9.26
CA ASN A 258 -2.47 7.46 -10.30
C ASN A 258 -3.32 6.21 -10.06
N MET A 259 -2.72 5.11 -9.61
CA MET A 259 -3.45 3.87 -9.32
C MET A 259 -4.46 4.05 -8.17
N LEU A 260 -4.06 4.69 -7.07
CA LEU A 260 -4.92 4.99 -5.93
C LEU A 260 -6.02 6.02 -6.27
N LYS A 261 -5.73 6.91 -7.23
CA LYS A 261 -6.73 7.82 -7.79
C LYS A 261 -7.77 7.12 -8.69
N LEU A 262 -7.41 6.01 -9.36
CA LEU A 262 -8.41 5.16 -10.04
C LEU A 262 -9.29 4.41 -9.03
N GLU A 263 -8.70 3.90 -7.95
CA GLU A 263 -9.45 3.29 -6.84
C GLU A 263 -10.44 4.30 -6.22
N SER A 264 -10.00 5.54 -6.02
CA SER A 264 -10.86 6.63 -5.50
C SER A 264 -11.79 7.24 -6.56
N GLY A 265 -11.85 6.67 -7.77
CA GLY A 265 -12.63 7.17 -8.90
C GLY A 265 -13.94 6.42 -9.11
N ALA A 266 -14.68 6.81 -10.15
CA ALA A 266 -15.98 6.21 -10.51
C ALA A 266 -15.91 4.71 -10.88
N ILE A 267 -14.72 4.17 -11.16
CA ILE A 267 -14.48 2.75 -11.45
C ILE A 267 -13.95 1.97 -10.24
N GLY A 268 -13.89 2.63 -9.07
CA GLY A 268 -13.17 2.19 -7.87
C GLY A 268 -13.50 0.79 -7.41
N GLU A 269 -14.79 0.51 -7.16
CA GLU A 269 -15.32 -0.78 -6.70
C GLU A 269 -14.76 -1.98 -7.51
N ILE A 270 -14.71 -1.84 -8.84
CA ILE A 270 -14.26 -2.90 -9.74
C ILE A 270 -12.74 -3.09 -9.63
N VAL A 271 -11.98 -1.98 -9.63
CA VAL A 271 -10.50 -2.03 -9.70
C VAL A 271 -9.83 -2.27 -8.34
N SER A 272 -10.46 -1.85 -7.25
CA SER A 272 -9.96 -1.93 -5.87
C SER A 272 -9.56 -3.35 -5.49
N SER A 273 -10.40 -4.32 -5.87
CA SER A 273 -10.20 -5.77 -5.72
C SER A 273 -8.88 -6.33 -6.28
N THR A 274 -8.24 -5.60 -7.20
CA THR A 274 -7.01 -6.01 -7.90
C THR A 274 -5.85 -5.05 -7.64
N MET A 275 -6.11 -3.74 -7.60
CA MET A 275 -5.09 -2.71 -7.41
C MET A 275 -4.58 -2.61 -5.97
N LEU A 276 -5.44 -2.73 -4.96
CA LEU A 276 -5.01 -2.68 -3.55
C LEU A 276 -4.19 -3.91 -3.14
N PRO A 277 -4.53 -5.16 -3.53
CA PRO A 277 -3.64 -6.29 -3.33
C PRO A 277 -2.28 -6.11 -4.00
N ALA A 278 -2.25 -5.67 -5.25
CA ALA A 278 -0.99 -5.43 -5.96
C ALA A 278 -0.11 -4.35 -5.31
N LEU A 279 -0.72 -3.33 -4.67
CA LEU A 279 0.01 -2.36 -3.85
C LEU A 279 0.60 -3.02 -2.59
N VAL A 280 -0.19 -3.78 -1.84
CA VAL A 280 0.27 -4.49 -0.63
C VAL A 280 1.41 -5.45 -0.98
N ASP A 281 1.29 -6.20 -2.07
CA ASP A 281 2.32 -7.15 -2.49
C ASP A 281 3.61 -6.42 -2.90
N ARG A 282 3.53 -5.25 -3.57
CA ARG A 282 4.69 -4.40 -3.88
C ARG A 282 5.33 -3.77 -2.63
N LEU A 283 4.53 -3.43 -1.61
CA LEU A 283 5.05 -2.96 -0.32
C LEU A 283 5.85 -4.08 0.37
N ILE A 284 5.31 -5.32 0.40
CA ILE A 284 6.01 -6.48 0.95
C ILE A 284 7.33 -6.74 0.21
N GLU A 285 7.36 -6.66 -1.12
CA GLU A 285 8.61 -6.84 -1.89
C GLU A 285 9.71 -5.84 -1.46
N LEU A 286 9.37 -4.56 -1.28
CA LEU A 286 10.31 -3.53 -0.85
C LEU A 286 10.75 -3.71 0.63
N ASP A 287 9.82 -4.12 1.49
CA ASP A 287 10.02 -4.36 2.92
C ASP A 287 10.95 -5.56 3.19
N VAL A 288 10.72 -6.66 2.48
CA VAL A 288 11.53 -7.90 2.58
C VAL A 288 12.96 -7.73 2.02
N GLU A 289 13.15 -6.84 1.04
CA GLU A 289 14.49 -6.48 0.53
C GLU A 289 15.29 -5.73 1.61
N ILE A 290 14.70 -4.73 2.28
CA ILE A 290 15.33 -3.99 3.40
C ILE A 290 15.72 -4.95 4.54
N GLY A 291 14.87 -5.93 4.84
CA GLY A 291 15.16 -6.98 5.83
C GLY A 291 16.22 -8.00 5.39
N SER A 292 16.73 -7.94 4.17
CA SER A 292 17.73 -8.87 3.63
C SER A 292 19.15 -8.29 3.53
N ASP A 293 19.31 -6.95 3.63
CA ASP A 293 20.58 -6.21 3.56
C ASP A 293 21.52 -6.39 4.78
N GLY A 294 21.27 -7.38 5.65
CA GLY A 294 22.14 -7.69 6.80
C GLY A 294 22.07 -6.72 7.99
N LEU A 295 21.25 -5.66 7.90
CA LEU A 295 20.96 -4.73 9.00
C LEU A 295 20.19 -5.38 10.18
N LEU A 296 19.82 -6.65 10.06
CA LEU A 296 19.04 -7.43 11.03
C LEU A 296 19.89 -8.50 11.73
N GLN A 297 21.05 -8.10 12.29
CA GLN A 297 21.73 -8.94 13.29
C GLN A 297 20.95 -8.83 14.61
N GLU A 298 20.09 -9.81 14.88
CA GLU A 298 19.25 -9.88 16.09
C GLU A 298 20.10 -10.27 17.32
N ASP A 299 20.91 -9.34 17.80
CA ASP A 299 21.56 -9.44 19.10
C ASP A 299 20.48 -9.44 20.20
N ALA A 300 20.38 -10.56 20.92
CA ALA A 300 19.27 -10.89 21.82
C ALA A 300 19.33 -10.15 23.18
N LYS A 301 19.41 -8.81 23.16
CA LYS A 301 19.01 -7.96 24.29
C LYS A 301 17.48 -7.96 24.42
N GLY A 302 16.97 -7.72 25.62
CA GLY A 302 15.53 -7.74 25.87
C GLY A 302 14.77 -6.65 25.11
N MET A 303 13.62 -7.00 24.54
CA MET A 303 12.69 -6.08 23.87
C MET A 303 12.32 -4.87 24.76
N PHE A 304 12.15 -5.10 26.06
CA PHE A 304 11.88 -4.05 27.03
C PHE A 304 13.13 -3.26 27.44
N GLU A 305 14.29 -3.91 27.52
CA GLU A 305 15.57 -3.26 27.87
C GLU A 305 16.01 -2.28 26.77
N MET A 306 15.86 -2.65 25.50
CA MET A 306 16.22 -1.80 24.36
C MET A 306 15.27 -0.60 24.14
N GLU A 307 14.10 -0.57 24.77
CA GLU A 307 13.22 0.61 24.85
C GLU A 307 13.31 1.32 26.22
N LEU A 308 14.31 1.00 27.06
CA LEU A 308 14.56 1.61 28.39
C LEU A 308 15.97 2.21 28.57
N GLU A 309 16.85 2.18 27.57
CA GLU A 309 18.16 2.86 27.60
C GLU A 309 18.03 4.41 27.39
N ASP A 310 17.16 5.06 28.16
CA ASP A 310 16.96 6.53 28.24
C ASP A 310 17.38 7.03 29.65
N ASP A 311 18.69 7.15 29.94
CA ASP A 311 19.17 7.80 31.18
C ASP A 311 20.59 8.41 31.01
N ALA A 312 20.66 9.53 30.28
CA ALA A 312 21.84 10.39 30.18
C ALA A 312 21.40 11.84 30.01
N GLU A 313 21.49 12.63 31.08
CA GLU A 313 21.23 14.08 31.03
C GLU A 313 22.23 14.78 30.11
N ASP A 314 21.78 15.28 28.97
CA ASP A 314 22.45 16.39 28.29
C ASP A 314 21.40 17.31 27.63
N ASN A 315 21.54 18.62 27.84
CA ASN A 315 20.58 19.60 27.35
C ASN A 315 20.87 19.96 25.88
N ASP A 316 20.03 19.49 24.96
CA ASP A 316 19.81 20.20 23.69
C ASP A 316 18.41 19.90 23.15
N GLU A 317 17.74 20.91 22.58
CA GLU A 317 16.33 20.79 22.21
C GLU A 317 16.10 19.86 21.01
N LYS A 318 14.98 19.11 21.07
CA LYS A 318 14.22 18.64 19.89
C LYS A 318 14.74 17.38 19.15
N TYR A 319 15.23 16.39 19.88
CA TYR A 319 15.13 14.99 19.46
C TYR A 319 14.14 14.21 20.34
N ASP A 320 13.47 13.22 19.75
CA ASP A 320 12.35 12.48 20.36
C ASP A 320 12.85 11.20 21.04
N SER A 321 12.23 10.79 22.17
CA SER A 321 12.55 9.53 22.88
C SER A 321 12.55 8.35 21.88
N MET A 322 13.76 7.91 21.57
CA MET A 322 14.13 6.94 20.55
C MET A 322 15.52 6.46 20.92
N THR A 323 15.67 5.17 21.22
CA THR A 323 16.84 4.69 21.97
C THR A 323 18.10 4.63 21.10
N PRO A 324 19.31 4.50 21.68
CA PRO A 324 20.56 4.45 20.92
C PRO A 324 20.54 3.39 19.80
N SER A 325 19.90 2.25 20.05
CA SER A 325 19.73 1.17 19.07
C SER A 325 18.80 1.55 17.91
N GLU A 326 17.62 2.12 18.21
CA GLU A 326 16.70 2.63 17.18
C GLU A 326 17.34 3.74 16.34
N LEU A 327 18.10 4.63 16.99
CA LEU A 327 18.77 5.77 16.36
C LEU A 327 19.92 5.30 15.43
N LEU A 328 20.66 4.26 15.82
CA LEU A 328 21.64 3.59 14.96
C LEU A 328 20.97 2.89 13.77
N PHE A 329 19.86 2.18 13.99
CA PHE A 329 19.10 1.55 12.89
C PHE A 329 18.54 2.58 11.91
N ARG A 330 17.96 3.67 12.42
CA ARG A 330 17.47 4.81 11.62
C ARG A 330 18.59 5.46 10.80
N LYS A 331 19.82 5.52 11.32
CA LYS A 331 21.02 5.94 10.57
C LYS A 331 21.41 4.92 9.50
N SER A 332 21.32 3.61 9.74
CA SER A 332 21.65 2.60 8.73
C SER A 332 20.60 2.49 7.60
N LEU A 333 19.34 2.83 7.88
CA LEU A 333 18.30 2.98 6.87
C LEU A 333 18.50 4.24 5.97
N GLN A 334 19.24 5.24 6.45
CA GLN A 334 19.30 6.55 5.79
C GLN A 334 20.14 6.50 4.50
N GLY A 335 19.51 6.88 3.38
CA GLY A 335 20.11 6.85 2.04
C GLY A 335 19.97 5.52 1.30
N ASN A 336 19.30 4.53 1.88
CA ASN A 336 18.89 3.33 1.14
C ASN A 336 17.65 3.67 0.28
N LEU A 337 17.82 3.62 -1.04
CA LEU A 337 16.77 3.98 -2.01
C LEU A 337 15.51 3.09 -1.94
N VAL A 338 15.62 1.87 -1.41
CA VAL A 338 14.47 0.97 -1.20
C VAL A 338 13.64 1.44 -0.01
N VAL A 339 14.29 1.87 1.08
CA VAL A 339 13.65 2.48 2.25
C VAL A 339 12.90 3.75 1.85
N GLU A 340 13.55 4.66 1.11
CA GLU A 340 12.95 5.92 0.69
C GLU A 340 11.71 5.73 -0.20
N LYS A 341 11.75 4.71 -1.08
CA LYS A 341 10.60 4.23 -1.86
C LYS A 341 9.47 3.70 -0.99
N LEU A 342 9.76 2.75 -0.10
CA LEU A 342 8.75 2.14 0.78
C LEU A 342 8.07 3.19 1.64
N ASP A 343 8.84 4.07 2.27
CA ASP A 343 8.36 5.16 3.12
C ASP A 343 7.43 6.14 2.36
N SER A 344 7.76 6.48 1.10
CA SER A 344 6.88 7.27 0.24
C SER A 344 5.58 6.55 -0.16
N LEU A 345 5.64 5.24 -0.46
CA LEU A 345 4.45 4.47 -0.81
C LEU A 345 3.55 4.20 0.41
N MET A 346 4.12 4.01 1.60
CA MET A 346 3.38 3.93 2.86
C MET A 346 2.62 5.25 3.12
N VAL A 347 3.27 6.41 2.97
CA VAL A 347 2.60 7.71 3.10
C VAL A 347 1.50 7.93 2.04
N LEU A 348 1.71 7.56 0.78
CA LEU A 348 0.64 7.59 -0.23
C LEU A 348 -0.55 6.71 0.15
N THR A 349 -0.28 5.54 0.74
CA THR A 349 -1.32 4.61 1.20
C THR A 349 -2.09 5.18 2.39
N PHE A 350 -1.41 5.86 3.33
CA PHE A 350 -2.04 6.53 4.46
C PHE A 350 -2.94 7.70 4.02
N LEU A 351 -2.45 8.59 3.16
CA LEU A 351 -3.23 9.70 2.59
C LEU A 351 -4.46 9.20 1.81
N HIS A 352 -4.34 8.06 1.13
CA HIS A 352 -5.46 7.40 0.46
C HIS A 352 -6.48 6.84 1.47
N LEU A 353 -6.04 6.23 2.58
CA LEU A 353 -6.93 5.76 3.65
C LEU A 353 -7.68 6.93 4.33
N GLU A 354 -7.01 8.06 4.58
CA GLU A 354 -7.66 9.31 5.04
C GLU A 354 -8.73 9.78 4.05
N SER A 355 -8.42 9.78 2.75
CA SER A 355 -9.39 10.12 1.69
C SER A 355 -10.58 9.16 1.63
N CYS A 356 -10.36 7.87 1.88
CA CYS A 356 -11.41 6.85 1.96
C CYS A 356 -12.29 7.03 3.20
N GLN A 357 -11.72 7.43 4.34
CA GLN A 357 -12.49 7.76 5.55
C GLN A 357 -13.35 9.02 5.34
N ASN A 358 -12.75 10.08 4.78
CA ASN A 358 -13.45 11.32 4.45
C ASN A 358 -14.54 11.17 3.37
N SER A 359 -14.54 10.06 2.61
CA SER A 359 -15.57 9.71 1.63
C SER A 359 -16.49 8.55 2.07
N GLY A 360 -16.35 8.05 3.30
CA GLY A 360 -17.18 6.98 3.86
C GLY A 360 -16.91 5.57 3.31
N ARG A 361 -15.85 5.38 2.51
CA ARG A 361 -15.47 4.09 1.89
C ARG A 361 -14.45 3.27 2.67
N LEU A 362 -13.95 3.76 3.81
CA LEU A 362 -12.86 3.10 4.55
C LEU A 362 -13.17 1.62 4.85
N ALA A 363 -14.40 1.29 5.25
CA ALA A 363 -14.80 -0.09 5.55
C ALA A 363 -14.70 -1.03 4.33
N GLU A 364 -14.98 -0.55 3.11
CA GLU A 364 -14.87 -1.31 1.86
C GLU A 364 -13.39 -1.61 1.54
N VAL A 365 -12.58 -0.55 1.52
CA VAL A 365 -11.12 -0.59 1.29
C VAL A 365 -10.43 -1.46 2.34
N PHE A 366 -10.83 -1.32 3.61
CA PHE A 366 -10.35 -2.16 4.71
C PHE A 366 -10.64 -3.64 4.50
N ASN A 367 -11.82 -4.01 3.99
CA ASN A 367 -12.13 -5.43 3.71
C ASN A 367 -11.22 -6.00 2.62
N VAL A 368 -10.88 -5.23 1.58
CA VAL A 368 -9.93 -5.63 0.53
C VAL A 368 -8.51 -5.78 1.11
N LEU A 369 -8.05 -4.79 1.87
CA LEU A 369 -6.73 -4.82 2.52
C LEU A 369 -6.60 -5.96 3.53
N LEU A 370 -7.65 -6.25 4.32
CA LEU A 370 -7.72 -7.39 5.22
C LEU A 370 -7.66 -8.73 4.46
N GLY A 371 -8.28 -8.79 3.27
CA GLY A 371 -8.19 -9.93 2.35
C GLY A 371 -6.78 -10.16 1.81
N SER A 372 -5.97 -9.11 1.63
CA SER A 372 -4.55 -9.21 1.31
C SER A 372 -3.71 -9.57 2.53
N PHE A 373 -3.92 -8.89 3.67
CA PHE A 373 -3.23 -9.16 4.93
C PHE A 373 -3.26 -10.64 5.31
N LYS A 374 -4.43 -11.29 5.23
CA LYS A 374 -4.58 -12.73 5.53
C LYS A 374 -3.80 -13.65 4.59
N ARG A 375 -3.56 -13.23 3.34
CA ARG A 375 -2.90 -14.05 2.31
C ARG A 375 -1.40 -13.85 2.29
N THR A 376 -0.92 -12.60 2.40
CA THR A 376 0.50 -12.26 2.19
C THR A 376 1.14 -11.73 3.48
N VAL A 377 0.72 -10.58 4.01
CA VAL A 377 1.36 -9.93 5.19
C VAL A 377 1.46 -10.84 6.43
N LEU A 378 0.40 -11.60 6.77
CA LEU A 378 0.31 -12.40 7.99
C LEU A 378 1.41 -13.47 8.12
N ASN A 379 1.94 -13.97 7.01
CA ASN A 379 3.01 -14.99 7.00
C ASN A 379 4.32 -14.47 6.36
N ALA A 380 4.42 -13.16 6.11
CA ALA A 380 5.62 -12.52 5.57
C ALA A 380 6.61 -12.19 6.71
N TYR A 381 7.24 -13.20 7.31
CA TYR A 381 8.06 -13.07 8.53
C TYR A 381 9.24 -12.07 8.46
N LYS A 382 9.62 -11.61 7.27
CA LYS A 382 10.64 -10.56 7.05
C LYS A 382 10.08 -9.13 6.97
N SER A 383 8.76 -8.96 6.91
CA SER A 383 8.08 -7.66 6.76
C SER A 383 8.05 -6.92 8.10
N LYS A 384 8.61 -5.70 8.15
CA LYS A 384 8.68 -4.85 9.34
C LYS A 384 7.80 -3.60 9.26
N PHE A 385 7.32 -3.23 8.07
CA PHE A 385 6.64 -1.96 7.85
C PHE A 385 5.26 -2.09 7.21
N THR A 386 5.04 -3.03 6.29
CA THR A 386 3.82 -3.12 5.49
C THR A 386 2.55 -3.36 6.33
N GLN A 387 2.68 -4.08 7.45
CA GLN A 387 1.63 -4.27 8.44
C GLN A 387 1.03 -2.97 8.97
N PHE A 388 1.78 -1.86 8.97
CA PHE A 388 1.27 -0.58 9.44
C PHE A 388 0.18 0.03 8.55
N VAL A 389 -0.01 -0.46 7.31
CA VAL A 389 -1.21 -0.14 6.49
C VAL A 389 -2.49 -0.57 7.22
N MET A 390 -2.52 -1.79 7.77
CA MET A 390 -3.67 -2.27 8.55
C MET A 390 -3.80 -1.53 9.89
N PHE A 391 -2.68 -1.28 10.58
CA PHE A 391 -2.67 -0.53 11.85
C PHE A 391 -3.28 0.87 11.68
N TYR A 392 -2.86 1.60 10.64
CA TYR A 392 -3.31 2.96 10.37
C TYR A 392 -4.77 3.01 9.88
N ALA A 393 -5.20 2.06 9.05
CA ALA A 393 -6.63 1.93 8.70
C ALA A 393 -7.51 1.72 9.94
N CYS A 394 -7.05 0.93 10.92
CA CYS A 394 -7.74 0.78 12.20
C CYS A 394 -7.66 2.01 13.11
N ALA A 395 -6.68 2.90 12.91
CA ALA A 395 -6.50 4.11 13.71
C ALA A 395 -7.47 5.23 13.27
N LEU A 396 -7.86 5.23 12.00
CA LEU A 396 -8.88 6.12 11.43
C LEU A 396 -10.31 5.72 11.84
N ASP A 397 -10.54 4.42 12.07
CA ASP A 397 -11.80 3.87 12.59
C ASP A 397 -11.52 2.78 13.65
N PRO A 398 -11.42 3.16 14.93
CA PRO A 398 -11.24 2.21 16.03
C PRO A 398 -12.47 1.32 16.31
N GLU A 399 -13.69 1.78 15.97
CA GLU A 399 -14.94 1.17 16.42
C GLU A 399 -15.43 0.04 15.52
N GLU A 400 -15.39 0.19 14.18
CA GLU A 400 -15.59 -0.94 13.27
C GLU A 400 -14.25 -1.57 12.87
N CYS A 401 -13.40 -0.88 12.10
CA CYS A 401 -12.18 -1.47 11.53
C CYS A 401 -11.22 -2.04 12.60
N GLY A 402 -10.98 -1.29 13.69
CA GLY A 402 -10.12 -1.74 14.79
C GLY A 402 -10.64 -2.96 15.56
N LEU A 403 -11.93 -2.94 15.93
CA LEU A 403 -12.63 -4.09 16.51
C LEU A 403 -12.59 -5.32 15.58
N LYS A 404 -12.81 -5.11 14.28
CA LYS A 404 -12.87 -6.14 13.24
C LYS A 404 -11.50 -6.79 13.03
N PHE A 405 -10.42 -6.01 13.03
CA PHE A 405 -9.05 -6.54 12.96
C PHE A 405 -8.72 -7.45 14.15
N ALA A 406 -8.95 -6.96 15.39
CA ALA A 406 -8.67 -7.73 16.60
C ALA A 406 -9.51 -9.01 16.70
N THR A 407 -10.79 -8.92 16.32
CA THR A 407 -11.73 -10.06 16.31
C THR A 407 -11.29 -11.13 15.31
N VAL A 408 -10.92 -10.72 14.09
CA VAL A 408 -10.49 -11.63 13.03
C VAL A 408 -9.16 -12.32 13.37
N LEU A 409 -8.19 -11.60 13.94
CA LEU A 409 -6.93 -12.20 14.40
C LEU A 409 -7.17 -13.24 15.51
N LEU A 410 -8.03 -12.93 16.47
CA LEU A 410 -8.41 -13.86 17.53
C LEU A 410 -9.13 -15.10 16.98
N GLU A 411 -10.05 -14.95 16.03
CA GLU A 411 -10.74 -16.06 15.39
C GLU A 411 -9.79 -16.94 14.56
N MET A 412 -8.79 -16.32 13.92
CA MET A 412 -7.74 -17.05 13.21
C MET A 412 -6.84 -17.86 14.16
N PHE A 413 -6.54 -17.35 15.36
CA PHE A 413 -5.84 -18.10 16.41
C PHE A 413 -6.69 -19.23 17.01
N VAL A 414 -7.95 -18.97 17.34
CA VAL A 414 -8.84 -19.93 18.01
C VAL A 414 -9.20 -21.10 17.10
N SER A 415 -9.40 -20.87 15.80
CA SER A 415 -9.87 -21.91 14.86
C SER A 415 -8.81 -22.99 14.57
N ASP A 416 -9.11 -24.24 14.93
CA ASP A 416 -8.31 -25.43 14.60
C ASP A 416 -8.31 -25.79 13.10
N VAL A 417 -9.08 -25.08 12.27
CA VAL A 417 -9.02 -25.20 10.80
C VAL A 417 -7.74 -24.56 10.23
N ASN A 418 -7.13 -23.62 10.96
CA ASN A 418 -5.91 -22.94 10.53
C ASN A 418 -4.65 -23.74 10.93
N PRO A 419 -3.59 -23.77 10.10
CA PRO A 419 -2.30 -24.34 10.47
C PRO A 419 -1.71 -23.68 11.72
N SER A 420 -0.95 -24.44 12.52
CA SER A 420 -0.33 -23.95 13.76
C SER A 420 0.48 -22.67 13.57
N SER A 421 1.27 -22.56 12.50
CA SER A 421 2.03 -21.35 12.16
C SER A 421 1.12 -20.14 11.95
N THR A 422 0.07 -20.26 11.14
CA THR A 422 -0.92 -19.18 10.91
C THR A 422 -1.62 -18.76 12.20
N ARG A 423 -1.90 -19.70 13.12
CA ARG A 423 -2.47 -19.41 14.45
C ARG A 423 -1.49 -18.64 15.33
N MET A 424 -0.23 -19.07 15.36
CA MET A 424 0.85 -18.41 16.12
C MET A 424 1.12 -17.00 15.59
N SER A 425 1.20 -16.81 14.27
CA SER A 425 1.28 -15.49 13.63
C SER A 425 0.08 -14.61 14.00
N ALA A 426 -1.14 -15.15 13.90
CA ALA A 426 -2.36 -14.39 14.21
C ALA A 426 -2.40 -13.90 15.66
N VAL A 427 -1.95 -14.70 16.64
CA VAL A 427 -1.91 -14.29 18.05
C VAL A 427 -0.73 -13.35 18.36
N ALA A 428 0.39 -13.46 17.65
CA ALA A 428 1.49 -12.51 17.72
C ALA A 428 1.10 -11.11 17.18
N TYR A 429 0.47 -11.06 16.01
CA TYR A 429 -0.15 -9.84 15.46
C TYR A 429 -1.19 -9.27 16.44
N LEU A 430 -2.04 -10.12 17.03
CA LEU A 430 -3.06 -9.69 18.00
C LEU A 430 -2.44 -9.06 19.26
N ALA A 431 -1.44 -9.72 19.86
CA ALA A 431 -0.78 -9.23 21.05
C ALA A 431 -0.08 -7.89 20.81
N SER A 432 0.72 -7.83 19.75
CA SER A 432 1.43 -6.62 19.34
C SER A 432 0.46 -5.46 19.04
N TYR A 433 -0.65 -5.75 18.36
CA TYR A 433 -1.70 -4.76 18.08
C TYR A 433 -2.38 -4.22 19.35
N LEU A 434 -2.88 -5.11 20.23
CA LEU A 434 -3.57 -4.72 21.46
C LEU A 434 -2.65 -3.95 22.41
N SER A 435 -1.36 -4.31 22.48
CA SER A 435 -0.35 -3.55 23.23
C SER A 435 -0.11 -2.15 22.64
N ARG A 436 0.26 -2.08 21.36
CA ARG A 436 0.82 -0.86 20.74
C ARG A 436 -0.23 0.13 20.21
N ALA A 437 -1.47 -0.28 19.95
CA ALA A 437 -2.52 0.59 19.40
C ALA A 437 -3.19 1.50 20.45
N LYS A 438 -2.71 2.74 20.58
CA LYS A 438 -3.15 3.71 21.60
C LYS A 438 -4.67 4.01 21.57
N PHE A 439 -5.26 3.95 20.37
CA PHE A 439 -6.66 4.28 20.10
C PHE A 439 -7.67 3.21 20.52
N LEU A 440 -7.23 2.02 20.94
CA LEU A 440 -8.13 0.97 21.42
C LEU A 440 -8.56 1.21 22.88
N SER A 441 -9.86 1.12 23.14
CA SER A 441 -10.39 1.25 24.50
C SER A 441 -9.97 0.08 25.39
N ALA A 442 -9.72 0.37 26.67
CA ALA A 442 -9.37 -0.67 27.66
C ALA A 442 -10.44 -1.77 27.77
N ALA A 443 -11.71 -1.42 27.54
CA ALA A 443 -12.82 -2.39 27.50
C ALA A 443 -12.72 -3.36 26.30
N LEU A 444 -12.37 -2.86 25.12
CA LEU A 444 -12.12 -3.71 23.93
C LEU A 444 -10.94 -4.65 24.17
N VAL A 445 -9.81 -4.11 24.67
CA VAL A 445 -8.63 -4.92 25.03
C VAL A 445 -8.99 -6.00 26.05
N SER A 446 -9.72 -5.65 27.12
CA SER A 446 -10.14 -6.60 28.17
C SER A 446 -11.05 -7.72 27.63
N ASN A 447 -12.01 -7.39 26.75
CA ASN A 447 -12.94 -8.37 26.18
C ASN A 447 -12.25 -9.35 25.23
N ILE A 448 -11.29 -8.88 24.41
CA ILE A 448 -10.50 -9.74 23.52
C ILE A 448 -9.52 -10.59 24.33
N LEU A 449 -8.86 -10.01 25.35
CA LEU A 449 -7.99 -10.73 26.29
C LEU A 449 -8.77 -11.83 27.04
N GLN A 450 -10.00 -11.57 27.49
CA GLN A 450 -10.82 -12.59 28.16
C GLN A 450 -11.09 -13.80 27.26
N ARG A 451 -11.32 -13.60 25.96
CA ARG A 451 -11.50 -14.71 24.99
C ARG A 451 -10.20 -15.49 24.78
N LEU A 452 -9.05 -14.81 24.70
CA LEU A 452 -7.72 -15.43 24.61
C LEU A 452 -7.40 -16.28 25.85
N VAL A 453 -7.58 -15.71 27.06
CA VAL A 453 -7.41 -16.42 28.34
C VAL A 453 -8.35 -17.62 28.43
N GLY A 454 -9.61 -17.46 28.01
CA GLY A 454 -10.60 -18.54 27.98
C GLY A 454 -10.15 -19.73 27.14
N TRP A 455 -9.67 -19.48 25.92
CA TRP A 455 -9.13 -20.54 25.05
C TRP A 455 -7.91 -21.23 25.67
N CYS A 456 -6.95 -20.47 26.24
CA CYS A 456 -5.79 -21.06 26.92
C CYS A 456 -6.19 -21.91 28.13
N PHE A 457 -7.23 -21.51 28.88
CA PHE A 457 -7.76 -22.27 30.02
C PHE A 457 -8.49 -23.55 29.59
N ASP A 458 -9.23 -23.53 28.47
CA ASP A 458 -9.88 -24.72 27.91
C ASP A 458 -8.86 -25.69 27.28
N TYR A 459 -7.73 -25.18 26.78
CA TYR A 459 -6.59 -26.00 26.38
C TYR A 459 -5.98 -26.76 27.56
N CYS A 460 -5.77 -26.10 28.71
CA CYS A 460 -5.31 -26.77 29.95
C CYS A 460 -6.23 -27.91 30.39
N LYS A 461 -7.56 -27.73 30.32
CA LYS A 461 -8.55 -28.77 30.70
C LYS A 461 -8.49 -30.02 29.82
N SER A 462 -8.00 -29.90 28.58
CA SER A 462 -8.00 -30.96 27.58
C SER A 462 -6.64 -31.66 27.43
N HIS A 463 -5.56 -31.09 27.95
CA HIS A 463 -4.18 -31.58 27.76
C HIS A 463 -3.40 -31.66 29.08
N ASP A 464 -3.50 -32.79 29.78
CA ASP A 464 -2.84 -33.06 31.08
C ASP A 464 -1.65 -34.05 30.99
N TYR A 465 -1.25 -34.40 29.75
CA TYR A 465 -0.20 -35.39 29.45
C TYR A 465 0.68 -34.93 28.27
N ASP A 466 1.93 -35.41 28.28
CA ASP A 466 3.10 -34.86 27.57
C ASP A 466 3.51 -33.45 28.08
N MET A 467 4.81 -33.16 27.97
CA MET A 467 5.46 -31.90 28.33
C MET A 467 6.26 -31.32 27.16
N ASN A 468 6.29 -32.01 26.01
CA ASN A 468 7.01 -31.62 24.80
C ASN A 468 6.64 -30.20 24.34
N PRO A 469 7.56 -29.21 24.39
CA PRO A 469 7.26 -27.83 24.00
C PRO A 469 6.75 -27.69 22.57
N ARG A 470 7.16 -28.60 21.67
CA ARG A 470 6.78 -28.60 20.26
C ARG A 470 5.35 -29.09 20.01
N ALA A 471 4.80 -29.93 20.89
CA ALA A 471 3.42 -30.41 20.78
C ALA A 471 2.38 -29.34 21.13
N HIS A 472 2.74 -28.38 22.00
CA HIS A 472 1.82 -27.36 22.53
C HIS A 472 2.18 -25.94 22.08
N GLN A 473 2.85 -25.78 20.92
CA GLN A 473 3.37 -24.47 20.46
C GLN A 473 2.30 -23.36 20.46
N VAL A 474 1.11 -23.64 19.90
CA VAL A 474 0.00 -22.67 19.83
C VAL A 474 -0.46 -22.23 21.23
N PHE A 475 -0.42 -23.12 22.22
CA PHE A 475 -0.75 -22.81 23.61
C PHE A 475 0.28 -21.88 24.26
N TYR A 476 1.58 -22.13 24.06
CA TYR A 476 2.62 -21.23 24.57
C TYR A 476 2.61 -19.87 23.87
N SER A 477 2.34 -19.80 22.56
CA SER A 477 2.12 -18.52 21.87
C SER A 477 0.92 -17.76 22.42
N GLY A 478 -0.17 -18.45 22.77
CA GLY A 478 -1.33 -17.86 23.46
C GLY A 478 -0.99 -17.35 24.88
N CYS A 479 -0.17 -18.09 25.64
CA CYS A 479 0.33 -17.65 26.95
C CYS A 479 1.27 -16.44 26.84
N GLN A 480 2.19 -16.43 25.88
CA GLN A 480 3.12 -15.33 25.64
C GLN A 480 2.38 -14.07 25.18
N ALA A 481 1.40 -14.21 24.28
CA ALA A 481 0.50 -13.14 23.87
C ALA A 481 -0.27 -12.53 25.07
N MET A 482 -0.85 -13.37 25.92
CA MET A 482 -1.55 -12.95 27.14
C MET A 482 -0.64 -12.15 28.08
N MET A 483 0.58 -12.62 28.33
CA MET A 483 1.55 -11.92 29.19
C MET A 483 2.00 -10.59 28.57
N TYR A 484 2.33 -10.57 27.27
CA TYR A 484 2.76 -9.37 26.55
C TYR A 484 1.71 -8.26 26.52
N ILE A 485 0.43 -8.61 26.30
CA ILE A 485 -0.69 -7.65 26.38
C ILE A 485 -0.75 -7.03 27.79
N LEU A 486 -0.52 -7.84 28.82
CA LEU A 486 -0.55 -7.36 30.20
C LEU A 486 0.66 -6.49 30.54
N CYS A 487 1.87 -6.75 30.05
CA CYS A 487 3.02 -5.83 30.23
C CYS A 487 2.70 -4.39 29.77
N PHE A 488 1.99 -4.22 28.65
CA PHE A 488 1.64 -2.90 28.12
C PHE A 488 0.36 -2.29 28.72
N ARG A 489 -0.57 -3.11 29.24
CA ARG A 489 -1.94 -2.67 29.55
C ARG A 489 -2.41 -2.93 30.97
N LEU A 490 -1.67 -3.68 31.80
CA LEU A 490 -2.13 -4.08 33.14
C LEU A 490 -2.55 -2.88 33.99
N ARG A 491 -1.77 -1.80 34.01
CA ARG A 491 -2.14 -0.58 34.75
C ARG A 491 -3.50 -0.02 34.30
N SER A 492 -3.67 0.23 33.01
CA SER A 492 -4.93 0.73 32.42
C SER A 492 -6.16 -0.18 32.62
N LEU A 493 -5.96 -1.48 32.82
CA LEU A 493 -7.02 -2.43 33.16
C LEU A 493 -7.33 -2.43 34.67
N MET A 494 -6.32 -2.20 35.51
CA MET A 494 -6.44 -2.20 36.97
C MET A 494 -6.99 -0.89 37.54
N ASP A 495 -6.75 0.24 36.88
CA ASP A 495 -7.28 1.56 37.27
C ASP A 495 -8.81 1.64 37.11
N ILE A 496 -9.40 0.83 36.23
CA ILE A 496 -10.85 0.81 35.96
C ILE A 496 -11.52 -0.30 36.79
N PRO A 497 -12.31 -0.01 37.85
CA PRO A 497 -12.76 -1.03 38.81
C PRO A 497 -13.57 -2.18 38.20
N ARG A 498 -14.30 -1.94 37.11
CA ARG A 498 -15.05 -2.98 36.37
C ARG A 498 -14.11 -3.94 35.63
N LEU A 499 -13.04 -3.42 35.02
CA LEU A 499 -12.08 -4.23 34.27
C LEU A 499 -11.13 -4.97 35.23
N LYS A 500 -10.73 -4.34 36.34
CA LYS A 500 -10.05 -5.02 37.47
C LYS A 500 -10.87 -6.20 38.00
N LEU A 501 -12.18 -6.04 38.16
CA LEU A 501 -13.06 -7.13 38.58
C LEU A 501 -13.15 -8.25 37.53
N GLN A 502 -13.24 -7.89 36.24
CA GLN A 502 -13.27 -8.83 35.11
C GLN A 502 -11.96 -9.61 34.99
N LEU A 503 -10.80 -8.95 35.13
CA LEU A 503 -9.48 -9.57 35.14
C LEU A 503 -9.31 -10.52 36.34
N ASN A 504 -9.67 -10.10 37.55
CA ASN A 504 -9.46 -10.90 38.76
C ASN A 504 -10.47 -12.05 38.94
N LYS A 505 -11.65 -12.02 38.30
CA LYS A 505 -12.70 -13.05 38.47
C LYS A 505 -13.09 -13.82 37.21
N ASN A 506 -12.96 -13.24 36.03
CA ASN A 506 -13.40 -13.85 34.78
C ASN A 506 -12.24 -14.38 33.92
N MET A 507 -10.98 -14.10 34.31
CA MET A 507 -9.78 -14.53 33.62
C MET A 507 -8.90 -15.42 34.55
N PRO A 508 -8.96 -16.76 34.45
CA PRO A 508 -8.25 -17.68 35.34
C PRO A 508 -6.74 -17.81 35.03
N ILE A 509 -6.07 -16.67 34.88
CA ILE A 509 -4.66 -16.54 34.46
C ILE A 509 -3.74 -17.34 35.40
N GLU A 510 -3.91 -17.23 36.71
CA GLU A 510 -3.10 -17.96 37.70
C GLU A 510 -3.15 -19.49 37.47
N SER A 511 -4.30 -20.03 37.08
CA SER A 511 -4.47 -21.47 36.82
C SER A 511 -3.74 -21.94 35.55
N ILE A 512 -3.65 -21.07 34.54
CA ILE A 512 -2.88 -21.33 33.31
C ILE A 512 -1.39 -21.28 33.62
N LEU A 513 -0.94 -20.26 34.36
CA LEU A 513 0.48 -20.06 34.68
C LEU A 513 1.04 -21.13 35.64
N LYS A 514 0.20 -21.65 36.56
CA LYS A 514 0.53 -22.78 37.44
C LYS A 514 0.23 -24.16 36.82
N HIS A 515 -0.15 -24.23 35.54
CA HIS A 515 -0.45 -25.49 34.86
C HIS A 515 0.80 -26.37 34.70
N LYS A 516 0.64 -27.71 34.61
CA LYS A 516 1.77 -28.66 34.49
C LYS A 516 2.70 -28.34 33.32
N LEU A 517 2.12 -27.94 32.18
CA LEU A 517 2.80 -27.46 30.97
C LEU A 517 3.79 -26.30 31.22
N SER A 518 3.75 -25.65 32.40
CA SER A 518 4.78 -24.71 32.87
C SER A 518 5.11 -23.58 31.88
N PRO A 519 4.11 -22.82 31.37
CA PRO A 519 4.35 -21.82 30.32
C PRO A 519 5.39 -20.75 30.72
N LEU A 520 5.50 -20.43 32.01
CA LEU A 520 6.53 -19.55 32.60
C LEU A 520 7.99 -20.04 32.41
N LYS A 521 8.20 -21.28 31.93
CA LYS A 521 9.53 -21.86 31.61
C LYS A 521 9.78 -22.06 30.12
N VAL A 522 8.80 -21.71 29.28
CA VAL A 522 8.79 -22.02 27.83
C VAL A 522 8.64 -20.74 27.01
N CYS A 523 7.81 -19.80 27.45
CA CYS A 523 7.72 -18.46 26.86
C CYS A 523 9.00 -17.64 27.09
N LEU A 524 9.20 -16.60 26.28
CA LEU A 524 10.40 -15.74 26.31
C LEU A 524 10.65 -15.14 27.72
N PRO A 525 11.82 -15.35 28.35
CA PRO A 525 12.09 -14.94 29.73
C PRO A 525 11.81 -13.46 30.01
N THR A 526 12.20 -12.56 29.10
CA THR A 526 12.02 -11.11 29.25
C THR A 526 10.54 -10.68 29.32
N ILE A 527 9.64 -11.42 28.66
CA ILE A 527 8.18 -11.21 28.77
C ILE A 527 7.64 -11.78 30.08
N VAL A 528 8.17 -12.94 30.51
CA VAL A 528 7.77 -13.59 31.76
C VAL A 528 8.18 -12.73 32.96
N GLU A 529 9.41 -12.22 33.00
CA GLU A 529 9.97 -11.44 34.11
C GLU A 529 9.26 -10.09 34.27
N GLU A 530 9.09 -9.33 33.20
CA GLU A 530 8.40 -8.03 33.24
C GLU A 530 6.91 -8.20 33.57
N PHE A 531 6.24 -9.22 33.01
CA PHE A 531 4.86 -9.55 33.39
C PHE A 531 4.75 -9.87 34.89
N LEU A 532 5.65 -10.69 35.44
CA LEU A 532 5.62 -11.08 36.86
C LEU A 532 5.93 -9.89 37.78
N LYS A 533 6.86 -9.03 37.41
CA LYS A 533 7.21 -7.78 38.11
C LYS A 533 5.99 -6.86 38.23
N GLN A 534 5.27 -6.62 37.12
CA GLN A 534 4.03 -5.84 37.15
C GLN A 534 2.91 -6.56 37.92
N ALA A 535 2.68 -7.85 37.66
CA ALA A 535 1.64 -8.64 38.34
C ALA A 535 1.85 -8.71 39.87
N LYS A 536 3.08 -8.53 40.36
CA LYS A 536 3.42 -8.38 41.78
C LYS A 536 2.89 -7.07 42.34
N ALA A 537 3.31 -5.93 41.77
CA ALA A 537 2.93 -4.61 42.25
C ALA A 537 1.42 -4.35 42.10
N ALA A 538 0.81 -4.83 41.02
CA ALA A 538 -0.64 -4.81 40.82
C ALA A 538 -1.44 -5.70 41.80
N GLN A 539 -0.77 -6.50 42.64
CA GLN A 539 -1.36 -7.50 43.55
C GLN A 539 -2.31 -8.48 42.83
N LEU A 540 -1.96 -8.88 41.60
CA LEU A 540 -2.91 -9.54 40.71
C LEU A 540 -3.28 -10.95 41.19
N PHE A 541 -2.27 -11.77 41.51
CA PHE A 541 -2.45 -13.14 42.03
C PHE A 541 -1.37 -13.56 43.06
N MET A 542 -0.38 -12.72 43.38
CA MET A 542 0.77 -13.15 44.20
C MET A 542 0.56 -12.99 45.71
N THR A 543 0.00 -14.02 46.33
CA THR A 543 -0.05 -14.20 47.81
C THR A 543 0.73 -15.43 48.29
N SER A 544 1.65 -15.98 47.48
CA SER A 544 2.48 -17.14 47.85
C SER A 544 3.93 -16.98 47.41
N GLU A 545 4.88 -17.27 48.31
CA GLU A 545 6.35 -17.19 48.12
C GLU A 545 6.92 -18.21 47.10
N SER A 546 6.06 -18.89 46.33
CA SER A 546 6.39 -20.00 45.44
C SER A 546 7.12 -19.60 44.14
N PHE A 547 7.29 -18.30 43.88
CA PHE A 547 7.87 -17.75 42.66
C PHE A 547 9.24 -17.12 42.95
N ILE A 548 10.21 -17.96 43.30
CA ILE A 548 11.62 -17.57 43.45
C ILE A 548 12.29 -17.68 42.07
N PHE A 549 12.56 -16.54 41.45
CA PHE A 549 13.12 -16.40 40.09
C PHE A 549 14.52 -15.76 40.14
N ASN A 550 15.49 -16.47 40.69
CA ASN A 550 16.90 -16.17 40.49
C ASN A 550 17.47 -17.18 39.48
N ASP A 551 18.27 -16.71 38.53
CA ASP A 551 18.95 -17.49 37.48
C ASP A 551 18.03 -18.37 36.60
N LEU A 552 16.96 -17.79 36.03
CA LEU A 552 16.22 -18.42 34.93
C LEU A 552 16.97 -18.29 33.58
N LEU A 553 18.19 -18.82 33.53
CA LEU A 553 18.97 -18.98 32.29
C LEU A 553 18.11 -19.62 31.17
N GLU A 554 18.29 -19.15 29.93
CA GLU A 554 17.53 -19.59 28.75
C GLU A 554 17.46 -21.13 28.71
N SER A 555 16.27 -21.67 29.00
CA SER A 555 16.10 -23.10 29.22
C SER A 555 16.26 -23.88 27.92
N ASP A 556 16.76 -25.11 27.99
CA ASP A 556 16.63 -26.06 26.87
C ASP A 556 15.15 -26.26 26.44
N LEU A 557 14.18 -25.95 27.32
CA LEU A 557 12.75 -25.93 26.98
C LEU A 557 12.34 -24.69 26.16
N SER A 558 12.81 -23.49 26.50
CA SER A 558 12.57 -22.28 25.70
C SER A 558 13.38 -22.27 24.40
N ARG A 559 14.50 -23.01 24.34
CA ARG A 559 15.23 -23.31 23.09
C ARG A 559 14.63 -24.48 22.29
N ALA A 560 13.73 -25.27 22.88
CA ALA A 560 12.98 -26.34 22.19
C ALA A 560 11.63 -25.86 21.65
N PHE A 561 11.06 -24.81 22.27
CA PHE A 561 10.15 -23.86 21.64
C PHE A 561 10.86 -23.16 20.45
N GLY A 562 10.11 -22.64 19.49
CA GLY A 562 10.63 -22.17 18.18
C GLY A 562 11.26 -23.25 17.30
N GLY A 563 12.38 -23.84 17.72
CA GLY A 563 13.23 -24.70 16.88
C GLY A 563 14.05 -23.87 15.90
N ASN A 564 14.12 -24.29 14.64
CA ASN A 564 14.66 -23.43 13.57
C ASN A 564 13.65 -22.34 13.16
N ASP A 565 12.37 -22.51 13.51
CA ASP A 565 11.26 -21.63 13.15
C ASP A 565 10.92 -20.69 14.34
N ARG A 566 11.94 -19.92 14.79
CA ARG A 566 11.86 -19.00 15.95
C ARG A 566 10.81 -17.89 15.75
N LEU A 567 9.57 -18.18 16.13
CA LEU A 567 8.49 -17.20 16.33
C LEU A 567 8.57 -16.51 17.70
N ASP A 568 9.53 -16.91 18.54
CA ASP A 568 9.59 -16.61 19.98
C ASP A 568 9.85 -15.12 20.29
N MET A 569 10.34 -14.35 19.30
CA MET A 569 10.66 -12.92 19.39
C MET A 569 9.77 -12.04 18.46
N PHE A 570 8.83 -12.61 17.71
CA PHE A 570 8.12 -11.90 16.64
C PHE A 570 6.88 -11.13 17.15
N PHE A 571 7.01 -9.82 17.35
CA PHE A 571 5.89 -8.90 17.66
C PHE A 571 5.74 -7.86 16.54
N PRO A 572 4.78 -8.03 15.60
CA PRO A 572 4.85 -7.33 14.30
C PRO A 572 4.71 -5.80 14.30
N PHE A 573 4.23 -5.18 15.38
CA PHE A 573 4.08 -3.73 15.51
C PHE A 573 5.10 -3.12 16.46
N ASP A 574 6.35 -3.57 16.42
CA ASP A 574 7.47 -2.85 16.99
C ASP A 574 7.71 -1.51 16.26
N PRO A 575 8.43 -0.53 16.87
CA PRO A 575 8.44 0.86 16.38
C PRO A 575 8.80 1.03 14.89
N CYS A 576 7.97 1.78 14.17
CA CYS A 576 8.21 2.07 12.76
C CYS A 576 9.26 3.19 12.61
N LEU A 577 10.48 2.80 12.21
CA LEU A 577 11.63 3.70 12.08
C LEU A 577 11.75 4.39 10.70
N LEU A 578 10.72 4.28 9.84
CA LEU A 578 10.63 4.95 8.54
C LEU A 578 10.36 6.45 8.69
N LYS A 579 11.13 7.30 8.00
CA LYS A 579 11.26 8.73 8.33
C LYS A 579 10.00 9.56 8.13
N LYS A 580 9.23 9.31 7.06
CA LYS A 580 8.02 10.08 6.70
C LYS A 580 6.80 9.47 7.39
N SER A 581 6.63 8.14 7.28
CA SER A 581 5.48 7.39 7.76
C SER A 581 5.40 7.22 9.28
N GLU A 582 6.51 7.29 10.03
CA GLU A 582 6.48 7.38 11.50
C GLU A 582 5.58 8.53 11.99
N SER A 583 5.59 9.67 11.29
CA SER A 583 4.84 10.87 11.71
C SER A 583 3.31 10.67 11.73
N TYR A 584 2.78 9.80 10.86
CA TYR A 584 1.37 9.42 10.82
C TYR A 584 1.02 8.39 11.90
N LEU A 585 1.98 7.55 12.29
CA LEU A 585 1.77 6.46 13.25
C LEU A 585 1.92 6.93 14.71
N LYS A 586 2.86 7.84 14.97
CA LYS A 586 3.23 8.32 16.31
C LYS A 586 2.06 8.82 17.18
N PRO A 587 1.02 9.52 16.69
CA PRO A 587 -0.11 9.93 17.52
C PRO A 587 -0.95 8.74 18.04
N HIS A 588 -0.92 7.63 17.31
CA HIS A 588 -1.77 6.44 17.47
C HIS A 588 -1.03 5.24 18.09
N PHE A 589 0.26 5.38 18.39
CA PHE A 589 1.16 4.29 18.78
C PHE A 589 1.67 4.44 20.22
N VAL A 590 1.93 3.32 20.90
CA VAL A 590 2.52 3.24 22.26
C VAL A 590 3.93 2.66 22.17
N ARG A 591 4.95 3.52 22.33
CA ARG A 591 6.33 3.07 22.64
C ARG A 591 6.39 2.60 24.11
N TRP A 592 7.24 1.64 24.41
CA TRP A 592 7.38 1.07 25.75
C TRP A 592 7.88 2.11 26.77
N SER A 593 8.78 3.01 26.37
CA SER A 593 9.23 4.17 27.18
C SER A 593 8.11 5.13 27.64
N LYS A 594 6.87 4.92 27.19
CA LYS A 594 5.68 5.71 27.54
C LYS A 594 4.56 4.87 28.18
N VAL A 595 4.85 3.61 28.52
CA VAL A 595 3.96 2.75 29.31
C VAL A 595 4.18 3.06 30.78
N LYS A 596 3.17 3.63 31.45
CA LYS A 596 3.14 3.66 32.92
C LYS A 596 2.91 2.24 33.43
N THR A 597 3.90 1.68 34.09
CA THR A 597 3.84 0.34 34.67
C THR A 597 3.04 0.37 35.98
N THR A 598 2.89 -0.79 36.60
CA THR A 598 2.23 -0.89 37.91
C THR A 598 3.19 -0.76 39.10
N TYR A 599 4.49 -0.55 38.87
CA TYR A 599 5.51 -0.39 39.93
C TYR A 599 6.14 1.01 39.95
N ASP A 600 5.82 1.90 39.01
CA ASP A 600 6.42 3.24 38.93
C ASP A 600 5.99 4.13 40.12
N ASP A 601 4.77 3.93 40.64
CA ASP A 601 4.21 4.65 41.81
C ASP A 601 5.10 4.54 43.08
N ASP A 602 5.98 3.54 43.18
CA ASP A 602 6.87 3.35 44.34
C ASP A 602 8.09 4.32 44.36
N ASN A 603 8.33 5.10 43.29
CA ASN A 603 9.45 6.06 43.21
C ASN A 603 9.03 7.54 43.30
N ASP A 604 7.77 7.89 43.07
CA ASP A 604 7.31 9.28 42.90
C ASP A 604 6.95 10.01 44.22
N GLU A 605 7.24 9.45 45.40
CA GLU A 605 7.20 10.19 46.69
C GLU A 605 8.35 11.23 46.82
N PHE A 606 8.58 12.10 45.82
CA PHE A 606 9.13 13.47 45.96
C PHE A 606 9.20 14.24 44.62
N SER A 607 8.05 14.49 43.96
CA SER A 607 7.96 15.55 42.94
C SER A 607 6.66 16.36 43.04
N ASP A 608 6.77 17.64 42.70
CA ASP A 608 5.97 18.79 43.17
C ASP A 608 4.42 18.71 43.05
N SER A 609 3.72 19.40 43.96
CA SER A 609 2.24 19.50 43.99
C SER A 609 1.73 20.64 43.09
N GLY A 610 1.79 20.45 41.77
CA GLY A 610 1.15 21.32 40.78
C GLY A 610 -0.37 21.11 40.71
N SER A 611 -1.17 22.10 41.14
CA SER A 611 -2.62 22.00 41.16
C SER A 611 -3.28 22.60 39.92
N ASP A 612 -3.63 21.77 38.93
CA ASP A 612 -4.55 22.17 37.85
C ASP A 612 -6.00 22.00 38.32
N VAL A 613 -6.63 23.12 38.66
CA VAL A 613 -8.09 23.22 38.78
C VAL A 613 -8.71 23.49 37.42
N SER A 614 -9.84 22.84 37.13
CA SER A 614 -10.63 23.08 35.93
C SER A 614 -11.47 24.34 36.08
N ASP A 615 -11.28 25.33 35.20
CA ASP A 615 -12.22 26.43 34.99
C ASP A 615 -12.71 26.42 33.53
N ASP A 616 -14.00 26.13 33.35
CA ASP A 616 -14.79 26.48 32.16
C ASP A 616 -15.61 27.74 32.47
N ASP A 617 -16.05 28.42 31.41
CA ASP A 617 -17.27 29.24 31.32
C ASP A 617 -17.40 30.67 31.97
N PHE A 618 -17.47 31.66 31.04
CA PHE A 618 -18.39 32.82 30.96
C PHE A 618 -18.13 34.22 31.60
N ASP A 619 -18.46 35.21 30.75
CA ASP A 619 -19.06 36.55 30.96
C ASP A 619 -18.31 37.78 31.58
N ASP A 620 -18.00 38.72 30.68
CA ASP A 620 -18.59 40.09 30.61
C ASP A 620 -18.43 41.07 31.82
N ARG A 621 -17.48 42.02 31.70
CA ARG A 621 -17.84 43.47 31.56
C ARG A 621 -16.72 44.49 31.29
N ASN A 622 -17.04 45.38 30.35
CA ASN A 622 -16.68 46.80 30.16
C ASN A 622 -15.88 47.53 31.27
N ALA A 623 -14.74 48.14 30.87
CA ALA A 623 -14.48 49.59 30.83
C ALA A 623 -12.98 49.78 30.44
N ASP A 624 -12.62 50.36 29.29
CA ASP A 624 -12.68 51.78 28.86
C ASP A 624 -11.76 52.75 29.62
N ASP A 625 -11.37 53.81 28.91
CA ASP A 625 -10.47 54.93 29.27
C ASP A 625 -8.94 54.63 29.37
N MET A 626 -8.04 55.41 28.74
CA MET A 626 -8.21 56.41 27.65
C MET A 626 -6.83 56.87 27.09
N MET A 627 -6.78 57.25 25.80
CA MET A 627 -5.82 58.19 25.15
C MET A 627 -4.29 57.84 25.17
N ASP A 628 -3.45 58.22 24.19
CA ASP A 628 -3.66 58.86 22.87
C ASP A 628 -2.39 58.70 21.97
N ASP A 629 -2.54 59.00 20.66
CA ASP A 629 -1.63 59.71 19.69
C ASP A 629 -0.08 59.76 19.91
N ASP A 630 0.83 59.84 18.93
CA ASP A 630 0.87 60.01 17.45
C ASP A 630 2.30 59.53 16.99
N LEU A 631 2.77 59.34 15.75
CA LEU A 631 2.35 59.64 14.36
C LEU A 631 2.98 58.62 13.37
N VAL A 632 2.56 58.69 12.10
CA VAL A 632 3.23 58.11 10.91
C VAL A 632 4.63 58.75 10.65
N VAL A 633 5.51 58.36 9.71
CA VAL A 633 5.31 57.76 8.37
C VAL A 633 6.60 57.15 7.77
N SER A 634 6.42 56.17 6.87
CA SER A 634 7.05 55.93 5.52
C SER A 634 8.39 56.60 5.12
N VAL A 635 9.19 56.11 4.14
CA VAL A 635 9.24 54.93 3.23
C VAL A 635 10.64 54.90 2.55
N GLU A 636 10.96 53.87 1.75
CA GLU A 636 12.16 53.73 0.88
C GLU A 636 13.51 53.55 1.63
N GLY A 637 14.42 52.64 1.25
CA GLY A 637 14.38 51.57 0.25
C GLY A 637 15.41 51.75 -0.88
N LEU A 638 16.40 50.85 -0.95
CA LEU A 638 17.12 50.42 -2.16
C LEU A 638 18.08 49.26 -1.85
N ASP A 639 18.30 48.37 -2.83
CA ASP A 639 19.19 47.20 -2.78
C ASP A 639 20.56 47.52 -3.41
N PHE A 640 21.64 46.81 -3.01
CA PHE A 640 22.77 46.43 -3.88
C PHE A 640 23.85 45.57 -3.16
N ASN A 641 23.75 44.24 -3.28
CA ASN A 641 24.82 43.34 -3.76
C ASN A 641 26.33 43.68 -3.48
N ARG A 642 27.02 42.88 -2.65
CA ARG A 642 28.18 42.01 -3.04
C ARG A 642 28.95 41.34 -1.87
N MET A 643 29.54 40.17 -2.17
CA MET A 643 30.55 39.47 -1.35
C MET A 643 31.96 40.03 -1.58
N SER A 644 32.87 39.95 -0.58
CA SER A 644 34.20 39.25 -0.68
C SER A 644 35.32 39.74 0.28
N ILE A 645 36.02 38.76 0.89
CA ILE A 645 37.46 38.72 1.26
C ILE A 645 37.98 39.37 2.58
N THR A 646 38.84 38.58 3.24
CA THR A 646 39.60 38.68 4.52
C THR A 646 41.02 39.27 4.34
N PRO A 647 42.02 39.15 5.27
CA PRO A 647 42.08 38.94 6.74
C PRO A 647 43.01 39.96 7.47
N LYS A 648 43.30 39.78 8.78
CA LYS A 648 44.55 40.23 9.43
C LYS A 648 45.13 39.22 10.43
N PHE A 649 46.44 39.30 10.66
CA PHE A 649 47.29 38.36 11.42
C PHE A 649 48.27 39.13 12.35
N THR A 650 48.54 38.63 13.56
CA THR A 650 49.78 38.81 14.37
C THR A 650 49.81 37.72 15.46
N GLY A 651 50.94 37.16 15.91
CA GLY A 651 52.35 37.35 15.56
C GLY A 651 53.23 36.14 15.95
N MET A 652 54.56 36.23 15.76
CA MET A 652 55.55 35.14 15.91
C MET A 652 56.62 35.48 16.99
N PRO A 653 57.49 34.57 17.49
CA PRO A 653 58.58 33.86 16.75
C PRO A 653 58.65 32.32 17.03
N ALA A 654 59.25 31.39 16.25
CA ALA A 654 60.54 31.33 15.52
C ALA A 654 61.77 31.09 16.45
N ILE A 655 62.72 30.14 16.28
CA ILE A 655 63.07 29.10 15.27
C ILE A 655 63.86 27.95 15.98
N ILE A 656 63.81 26.68 15.49
CA ILE A 656 64.97 25.73 15.33
C ILE A 656 64.52 24.35 14.77
N ARG A 657 65.31 23.79 13.84
CA ARG A 657 65.49 22.35 13.53
C ARG A 657 66.97 22.14 13.17
N PRO A 658 67.56 20.94 13.36
CA PRO A 658 67.77 20.08 12.17
C PRO A 658 67.59 18.56 12.42
N SER A 659 67.64 17.82 11.29
CA SER A 659 67.78 16.36 11.07
C SER A 659 68.34 15.48 12.20
N THR A 660 67.97 14.19 12.32
CA THR A 660 68.24 13.15 11.30
C THR A 660 67.35 11.90 11.39
N ASN A 661 67.29 11.16 10.27
CA ASN A 661 66.93 9.74 10.16
C ASN A 661 68.17 9.00 9.63
N PRO A 662 68.52 7.78 10.08
CA PRO A 662 68.62 6.69 9.09
C PRO A 662 68.43 5.24 9.59
N LYS A 663 68.00 4.38 8.64
CA LYS A 663 68.24 2.91 8.51
C LYS A 663 67.60 1.99 9.57
N SER A 664 66.86 0.92 9.23
CA SER A 664 66.80 -0.04 8.09
C SER A 664 67.77 -1.22 8.16
N LEU A 665 67.20 -2.43 8.20
CA LEU A 665 67.63 -3.61 7.45
C LEU A 665 66.38 -4.43 7.09
#